data_AF-A0A9P4J3L3-F1
#
_entry.id   AF-A0A9P4J3L3-F1
#
_cell.length_a   1.000
_cell.length_b   1.000
_cell.length_c   1.000
_cell.angle_alpha   90.00
_cell.angle_beta   90.00
_cell.angle_gamma   90.00
#
_symmetry.space_group_name_H-M   'P 1'
#
loop_
_entity.id
_entity.type
_entity.pdbx_description
1 polymer ?
#
loop_
_entity_poly.entity_id
_entity_poly.type
_entity_poly.pdbx_seq_one_letter_code
_entity_poly.pdbx_strand_id
1 'polypeptide(L)'
;MVLATAATPLLRQLRAPPAFTQAGIEKMAGDIVLPSDAAFPSCSFAHALERKGRHGLPQTIAHRGFKAKFPENTMASFKGAVEVGTHAIETDIHLTKDDVVVLSHDATLSRCYGRQEKIIDCEWSFLKTLRTVAEPHQSMPKLIDLLEYLASPGLEDIWLLLDIKLDNDSEKVMRLIAEAIESATPSSARPWRDRIVLGCWAAKYLPLANHYLPGFSISHIGFSLTYARRFFDVPNISFNMLCDVLPGPGGKAFIRRCKNEHRPIFAWTVNTTDKMEWCIRRRLDGVITDNPEHFRQIITLQAGQCGNSVGSQFWQQLCQEHGINQDGNLEDFATEGGDRKDVFFYQSDDTRYIPRAILLDLEPRVIHGIQTGPYKNIYNPENMFVYKQGTGAGNNWAAGYSLGEQVQDEVLDMIDREADGSDSLEGFMLLHSIAGGTGSGLGSFLLERLNDRFPKKLIQTYSVFPDTQNVGDVVVHPYNSLLSLRRLTQNADSVVVLDNGALSRIAADTLHVQEPSFQQTNQLVSTVMSASTMTLRYPGYMHNDLVGMVASLVPTPRCHFLQTSYTPFTGDNVEAARTVRKTTVLDVMRRLLQPKNRMVSVSPGKNSCYISILNIIMGEADPTDVHKSLLRIRERRLATFIPWGPASIQVALSRTSPYTTGPHTPRVSGLMLANHTGIATLFRRIVAQYDKLRKRNAFLKGYQEQEPFRDGLGEFDTAREVVMDLIGEYEDAERENYLNGDDGGEEGSGMDPRVDPTSTR
;
A
#
# COMPACT_ATOMS: atom_id res chain seq x y z
N MET A 1 29.23 -31.57 -31.33
CA MET A 1 29.36 -32.87 -30.63
C MET A 1 30.57 -32.89 -29.66
N VAL A 2 30.75 -31.87 -28.81
CA VAL A 2 31.86 -31.79 -27.80
C VAL A 2 31.43 -31.16 -26.46
N LEU A 3 30.13 -31.15 -26.11
CA LEU A 3 29.65 -30.55 -24.83
C LEU A 3 28.56 -31.41 -24.16
N ALA A 4 28.78 -32.72 -24.05
CA ALA A 4 27.80 -33.66 -23.48
C ALA A 4 28.23 -34.32 -22.15
N THR A 5 29.23 -33.80 -21.44
CA THR A 5 29.84 -34.52 -20.28
C THR A 5 30.07 -33.69 -19.02
N ALA A 6 29.11 -32.84 -18.63
CA ALA A 6 29.15 -32.27 -17.28
C ALA A 6 27.74 -31.96 -16.75
N ALA A 7 27.11 -32.96 -16.12
CA ALA A 7 26.06 -32.69 -15.15
C ALA A 7 26.69 -31.85 -14.02
N THR A 8 26.40 -30.55 -14.00
CA THR A 8 27.03 -29.61 -13.06
C THR A 8 26.47 -29.84 -11.65
N PRO A 9 27.29 -29.83 -10.59
CA PRO A 9 26.85 -30.05 -9.20
C PRO A 9 25.72 -29.11 -8.73
N LEU A 10 25.56 -27.96 -9.39
CA LEU A 10 24.53 -26.96 -9.12
C LEU A 10 23.09 -27.50 -9.25
N LEU A 11 22.83 -28.36 -10.25
CA LEU A 11 21.48 -28.90 -10.50
C LEU A 11 21.03 -29.90 -9.42
N ARG A 12 21.96 -30.53 -8.71
CA ARG A 12 21.65 -31.43 -7.57
C ARG A 12 21.33 -30.67 -6.27
N GLN A 13 21.89 -29.48 -6.09
CA GLN A 13 21.65 -28.67 -4.87
C GLN A 13 20.34 -27.88 -4.91
N LEU A 14 19.79 -27.60 -6.11
CA LEU A 14 18.63 -26.71 -6.29
C LEU A 14 17.24 -27.34 -6.01
N ARG A 15 17.13 -28.61 -5.58
CA ARG A 15 15.84 -29.34 -5.45
C ARG A 15 14.89 -29.06 -6.64
N ALA A 16 15.44 -29.06 -7.86
CA ALA A 16 14.70 -28.65 -9.04
C ALA A 16 13.62 -29.70 -9.42
N PRO A 17 12.42 -29.29 -9.88
CA PRO A 17 11.37 -30.18 -10.38
C PRO A 17 11.84 -31.30 -11.34
N PRO A 18 11.11 -32.42 -11.48
CA PRO A 18 11.55 -33.55 -12.32
C PRO A 18 11.77 -33.25 -13.82
N ALA A 19 11.37 -32.06 -14.32
CA ALA A 19 11.58 -31.61 -15.70
C ALA A 19 13.04 -31.23 -16.04
N PHE A 20 13.93 -31.08 -15.06
CA PHE A 20 15.33 -30.68 -15.27
C PHE A 20 16.30 -31.85 -15.58
N THR A 21 15.77 -32.98 -16.04
CA THR A 21 16.57 -34.16 -16.43
C THR A 21 17.14 -34.01 -17.85
N GLN A 22 18.18 -34.77 -18.18
CA GLN A 22 18.80 -34.82 -19.52
C GLN A 22 17.77 -35.09 -20.64
N ALA A 23 16.76 -35.93 -20.36
CA ALA A 23 15.64 -36.20 -21.26
C ALA A 23 14.72 -34.99 -21.51
N GLY A 24 14.59 -34.07 -20.53
CA GLY A 24 13.85 -32.81 -20.69
C GLY A 24 14.54 -31.84 -21.62
N ILE A 25 15.89 -31.80 -21.60
CA ILE A 25 16.71 -30.98 -22.49
C ILE A 25 16.61 -31.50 -23.94
N GLU A 26 16.60 -32.82 -24.14
CA GLU A 26 16.42 -33.44 -25.46
C GLU A 26 15.03 -33.14 -26.05
N LYS A 27 13.96 -33.13 -25.22
CA LYS A 27 12.60 -32.76 -25.65
C LYS A 27 12.47 -31.29 -26.11
N MET A 28 13.35 -30.40 -25.66
CA MET A 28 13.37 -28.99 -26.06
C MET A 28 14.15 -28.77 -27.37
N ALA A 29 15.06 -29.68 -27.73
CA ALA A 29 15.93 -29.55 -28.89
C ALA A 29 15.23 -29.94 -30.20
N GLY A 30 14.49 -28.99 -30.80
CA GLY A 30 14.00 -29.07 -32.18
C GLY A 30 14.40 -27.82 -32.97
N ASP A 31 14.55 -27.95 -34.29
CA ASP A 31 14.76 -26.81 -35.17
C ASP A 31 13.48 -25.97 -35.28
N ILE A 32 13.64 -24.64 -35.34
CA ILE A 32 12.52 -23.72 -35.52
C ILE A 32 12.14 -23.76 -37.01
N VAL A 33 11.05 -24.47 -37.32
CA VAL A 33 10.46 -24.50 -38.67
C VAL A 33 9.13 -23.77 -38.62
N LEU A 34 9.05 -22.62 -39.28
CA LEU A 34 7.87 -21.76 -39.34
C LEU A 34 7.34 -21.65 -40.77
N PRO A 35 6.01 -21.59 -40.96
CA PRO A 35 5.40 -21.14 -42.21
C PRO A 35 5.92 -19.76 -42.64
N SER A 36 5.96 -19.49 -43.94
CA SER A 36 6.47 -18.21 -44.49
C SER A 36 5.64 -16.98 -44.11
N ASP A 37 4.40 -17.18 -43.66
CA ASP A 37 3.42 -16.18 -43.24
C ASP A 37 3.26 -16.10 -41.71
N ALA A 38 4.09 -16.84 -40.94
CA ALA A 38 4.00 -16.83 -39.49
C ALA A 38 4.30 -15.45 -38.91
N ALA A 39 3.32 -14.86 -38.20
CA ALA A 39 3.41 -13.54 -37.63
C ALA A 39 2.99 -13.56 -36.16
N PHE A 40 3.92 -13.19 -35.28
CA PHE A 40 3.66 -13.10 -33.84
C PHE A 40 3.52 -11.63 -33.43
N PRO A 41 2.45 -11.25 -32.71
CA PRO A 41 2.27 -9.88 -32.23
C PRO A 41 3.23 -9.57 -31.07
N SER A 42 3.47 -8.28 -30.87
CA SER A 42 4.18 -7.76 -29.70
C SER A 42 3.30 -7.81 -28.45
N CYS A 43 3.89 -8.19 -27.32
CA CYS A 43 3.25 -8.15 -26.01
C CYS A 43 3.43 -6.79 -25.34
N SER A 44 2.92 -5.74 -25.98
CA SER A 44 3.15 -4.35 -25.55
C SER A 44 2.58 -4.06 -24.15
N PHE A 45 1.48 -4.72 -23.78
CA PHE A 45 0.83 -4.58 -22.50
C PHE A 45 1.60 -5.15 -21.30
N ALA A 46 2.59 -6.01 -21.55
CA ALA A 46 3.41 -6.61 -20.51
C ALA A 46 4.76 -5.88 -20.32
N HIS A 47 4.99 -4.76 -21.00
CA HIS A 47 6.16 -3.93 -20.77
C HIS A 47 6.20 -3.35 -19.36
N ALA A 48 7.41 -3.03 -18.90
CA ALA A 48 7.58 -2.26 -17.67
C ALA A 48 6.70 -0.99 -17.68
N LEU A 49 6.04 -0.69 -16.57
CA LEU A 49 5.12 0.43 -16.45
C LEU A 49 5.88 1.75 -16.61
N GLU A 50 5.61 2.46 -17.71
CA GLU A 50 6.25 3.74 -18.00
C GLU A 50 5.87 4.82 -16.99
N ARG A 51 6.87 5.55 -16.49
CA ARG A 51 6.70 6.75 -15.69
C ARG A 51 7.21 7.94 -16.50
N LYS A 52 6.40 9.00 -16.66
CA LYS A 52 6.78 10.22 -17.40
C LYS A 52 8.17 10.70 -16.93
N GLY A 53 9.16 10.65 -17.82
CA GLY A 53 10.53 11.12 -17.55
C GLY A 53 11.44 10.18 -16.74
N ARG A 54 11.03 8.94 -16.40
CA ARG A 54 11.86 7.97 -15.64
C ARG A 54 11.80 6.56 -16.25
N HIS A 55 12.65 5.66 -15.75
CA HIS A 55 12.69 4.25 -16.19
C HIS A 55 11.41 3.51 -15.77
N GLY A 56 10.93 2.60 -16.62
CA GLY A 56 9.76 1.79 -16.31
C GLY A 56 10.02 0.78 -15.19
N LEU A 57 9.03 0.55 -14.33
CA LEU A 57 9.09 -0.47 -13.28
C LEU A 57 8.58 -1.82 -13.80
N PRO A 58 9.19 -2.95 -13.39
CA PRO A 58 8.68 -4.26 -13.75
C PRO A 58 7.25 -4.44 -13.21
N GLN A 59 6.39 -5.07 -14.01
CA GLN A 59 5.07 -5.50 -13.56
C GLN A 59 5.18 -6.68 -12.58
N THR A 60 4.44 -6.62 -11.47
CA THR A 60 4.25 -7.75 -10.56
C THR A 60 3.35 -8.81 -11.19
N ILE A 61 3.84 -10.04 -11.28
CA ILE A 61 3.13 -11.21 -11.83
C ILE A 61 3.03 -12.26 -10.73
N ALA A 62 1.81 -12.66 -10.35
CA ALA A 62 1.59 -13.62 -9.29
C ALA A 62 1.80 -15.06 -9.79
N HIS A 63 2.84 -15.73 -9.28
CA HIS A 63 3.25 -17.08 -9.70
C HIS A 63 2.25 -18.11 -9.17
N ARG A 64 1.50 -18.75 -10.08
CA ARG A 64 0.42 -19.68 -9.75
C ARG A 64 -0.67 -19.05 -8.87
N GLY A 65 -0.88 -17.75 -9.01
CA GLY A 65 -1.68 -16.92 -8.11
C GLY A 65 -0.91 -16.49 -6.86
N PHE A 66 -1.61 -16.16 -5.78
CA PHE A 66 -1.01 -15.75 -4.51
C PHE A 66 -0.64 -16.98 -3.66
N LYS A 67 0.33 -17.76 -4.16
CA LYS A 67 0.77 -19.04 -3.61
C LYS A 67 1.30 -18.97 -2.16
N ALA A 68 1.88 -17.84 -1.76
CA ALA A 68 2.36 -17.68 -0.39
C ALA A 68 1.22 -17.72 0.65
N LYS A 69 -0.02 -17.35 0.25
CA LYS A 69 -1.18 -17.27 1.14
C LYS A 69 -2.24 -18.36 0.89
N PHE A 70 -2.37 -18.83 -0.35
CA PHE A 70 -3.39 -19.79 -0.76
C PHE A 70 -2.76 -20.98 -1.50
N PRO A 71 -3.43 -22.15 -1.53
CA PRO A 71 -2.98 -23.27 -2.35
C PRO A 71 -2.84 -22.84 -3.81
N GLU A 72 -1.68 -23.12 -4.40
CA GLU A 72 -1.32 -22.68 -5.75
C GLU A 72 -2.30 -23.20 -6.83
N ASN A 73 -2.44 -22.43 -7.92
CA ASN A 73 -3.31 -22.74 -9.06
C ASN A 73 -4.77 -23.03 -8.64
N THR A 74 -5.30 -22.25 -7.71
CA THR A 74 -6.70 -22.31 -7.26
C THR A 74 -7.42 -20.98 -7.44
N MET A 75 -8.77 -21.00 -7.53
CA MET A 75 -9.55 -19.76 -7.60
C MET A 75 -9.30 -18.83 -6.41
N ALA A 76 -9.04 -19.37 -5.22
CA ALA A 76 -8.68 -18.57 -4.05
C ALA A 76 -7.32 -17.86 -4.25
N SER A 77 -6.31 -18.57 -4.77
CA SER A 77 -5.01 -17.96 -5.07
C SER A 77 -5.10 -16.89 -6.15
N PHE A 78 -5.94 -17.07 -7.18
CA PHE A 78 -6.13 -16.07 -8.23
C PHE A 78 -6.88 -14.84 -7.74
N LYS A 79 -7.99 -15.03 -7.01
CA LYS A 79 -8.72 -13.92 -6.39
C LYS A 79 -7.84 -13.15 -5.41
N GLY A 80 -7.10 -13.88 -4.56
CA GLY A 80 -6.14 -13.27 -3.65
C GLY A 80 -5.06 -12.45 -4.37
N ALA A 81 -4.58 -12.91 -5.53
CA ALA A 81 -3.62 -12.17 -6.34
C ALA A 81 -4.20 -10.86 -6.91
N VAL A 82 -5.45 -10.90 -7.37
CA VAL A 82 -6.19 -9.70 -7.81
C VAL A 82 -6.41 -8.73 -6.65
N GLU A 83 -6.82 -9.22 -5.49
CA GLU A 83 -7.07 -8.42 -4.29
C GLU A 83 -5.82 -7.67 -3.80
N VAL A 84 -4.63 -8.27 -3.92
CA VAL A 84 -3.36 -7.60 -3.62
C VAL A 84 -2.84 -6.74 -4.77
N GLY A 85 -3.62 -6.52 -5.82
CA GLY A 85 -3.33 -5.59 -6.91
C GLY A 85 -2.16 -6.01 -7.81
N THR A 86 -2.02 -7.31 -8.08
CA THR A 86 -1.08 -7.79 -9.10
C THR A 86 -1.44 -7.24 -10.48
N HIS A 87 -0.45 -7.06 -11.36
CA HIS A 87 -0.70 -6.65 -12.75
C HIS A 87 -1.03 -7.86 -13.63
N ALA A 88 -0.57 -9.04 -13.23
CA ALA A 88 -0.79 -10.27 -13.97
C ALA A 88 -0.80 -11.51 -13.08
N ILE A 89 -1.30 -12.61 -13.63
CA ILE A 89 -1.28 -13.93 -13.02
C ILE A 89 -0.57 -14.89 -13.98
N GLU A 90 0.40 -15.63 -13.46
CA GLU A 90 0.98 -16.78 -14.15
C GLU A 90 0.30 -18.06 -13.65
N THR A 91 -0.01 -18.99 -14.55
CA THR A 91 -0.63 -20.28 -14.20
C THR A 91 -0.26 -21.38 -15.18
N ASP A 92 -0.27 -22.62 -14.67
CA ASP A 92 0.20 -23.81 -15.37
C ASP A 92 -0.96 -24.63 -15.96
N ILE A 93 -0.82 -25.07 -17.20
CA ILE A 93 -1.85 -25.83 -17.93
C ILE A 93 -1.55 -27.33 -17.98
N HIS A 94 -2.57 -28.16 -17.70
CA HIS A 94 -2.61 -29.58 -18.00
C HIS A 94 -3.94 -29.99 -18.66
N LEU A 95 -3.93 -31.14 -19.32
CA LEU A 95 -5.13 -31.80 -19.85
C LEU A 95 -5.54 -32.99 -18.98
N THR A 96 -6.85 -33.16 -18.82
CA THR A 96 -7.45 -34.39 -18.30
C THR A 96 -7.58 -35.46 -19.39
N LYS A 97 -7.95 -36.68 -19.00
CA LYS A 97 -8.22 -37.79 -19.92
C LYS A 97 -9.37 -37.50 -20.89
N ASP A 98 -10.37 -36.75 -20.44
CA ASP A 98 -11.57 -36.32 -21.15
C ASP A 98 -11.46 -34.90 -21.73
N ASP A 99 -10.22 -34.46 -22.01
CA ASP A 99 -9.90 -33.26 -22.80
C ASP A 99 -10.30 -31.93 -22.15
N VAL A 100 -10.41 -31.89 -20.82
CA VAL A 100 -10.65 -30.66 -20.07
C VAL A 100 -9.32 -29.98 -19.75
N VAL A 101 -9.24 -28.67 -20.00
CA VAL A 101 -8.08 -27.83 -19.66
C VAL A 101 -8.15 -27.41 -18.20
N VAL A 102 -7.23 -27.92 -17.38
CA VAL A 102 -7.18 -27.68 -15.92
C VAL A 102 -5.90 -26.97 -15.51
N LEU A 103 -5.96 -26.28 -14.36
CA LEU A 103 -4.83 -25.50 -13.84
C LEU A 103 -4.11 -26.28 -12.73
N SER A 104 -2.85 -26.62 -12.94
CA SER A 104 -2.01 -27.35 -11.99
C SER A 104 -0.54 -27.25 -12.38
N HIS A 105 0.36 -27.10 -11.43
CA HIS A 105 1.79 -27.08 -11.77
C HIS A 105 2.33 -28.48 -12.10
N ASP A 106 1.95 -29.47 -11.28
CA ASP A 106 2.46 -30.83 -11.40
C ASP A 106 1.57 -31.66 -12.33
N ALA A 107 2.20 -32.56 -13.09
CA ALA A 107 1.52 -33.59 -13.88
C ALA A 107 0.81 -34.65 -13.01
N THR A 108 1.19 -34.74 -11.73
CA THR A 108 0.62 -35.68 -10.76
C THR A 108 -0.13 -34.95 -9.67
N LEU A 109 -1.09 -35.65 -9.07
CA LEU A 109 -1.89 -35.12 -7.97
C LEU A 109 -1.19 -35.21 -6.60
N SER A 110 0.04 -35.73 -6.54
CA SER A 110 0.65 -36.22 -5.28
C SER A 110 0.89 -35.10 -4.30
N ARG A 111 1.43 -33.97 -4.76
CA ARG A 111 1.81 -32.85 -3.89
C ARG A 111 0.61 -32.01 -3.49
N CYS A 112 -0.21 -31.60 -4.46
CA CYS A 112 -1.27 -30.64 -4.21
C CYS A 112 -2.56 -31.29 -3.71
N TYR A 113 -2.83 -32.56 -4.06
CA TYR A 113 -4.10 -33.24 -3.76
C TYR A 113 -3.94 -34.59 -3.03
N GLY A 114 -2.70 -35.00 -2.71
CA GLY A 114 -2.42 -36.20 -1.91
C GLY A 114 -2.70 -37.54 -2.63
N ARG A 115 -2.71 -37.53 -3.96
CA ARG A 115 -3.13 -38.66 -4.82
C ARG A 115 -2.01 -39.03 -5.81
N GLN A 116 -1.75 -40.30 -6.07
CA GLN A 116 -0.59 -40.70 -6.88
C GLN A 116 -0.85 -40.71 -8.40
N GLU A 117 -2.10 -40.53 -8.79
CA GLU A 117 -2.57 -40.53 -10.17
C GLU A 117 -2.03 -39.31 -10.94
N LYS A 118 -1.84 -39.48 -12.25
CA LYS A 118 -1.51 -38.38 -13.17
C LYS A 118 -2.79 -37.72 -13.67
N ILE A 119 -2.74 -36.41 -13.87
CA ILE A 119 -3.90 -35.63 -14.33
C ILE A 119 -4.41 -36.13 -15.68
N ILE A 120 -3.50 -36.44 -16.61
CA ILE A 120 -3.82 -36.94 -17.95
C ILE A 120 -4.53 -38.30 -17.98
N ASP A 121 -4.43 -39.07 -16.89
CA ASP A 121 -5.08 -40.38 -16.74
C ASP A 121 -6.44 -40.29 -16.03
N CYS A 122 -6.81 -39.10 -15.52
CA CYS A 122 -8.01 -38.86 -14.75
C CYS A 122 -9.08 -38.12 -15.56
N GLU A 123 -10.36 -38.46 -15.35
CA GLU A 123 -11.48 -37.68 -15.89
C GLU A 123 -11.79 -36.46 -15.01
N TRP A 124 -12.31 -35.39 -15.62
CA TRP A 124 -12.73 -34.19 -14.90
C TRP A 124 -13.79 -34.49 -13.82
N SER A 125 -14.67 -35.45 -14.09
CA SER A 125 -15.70 -35.91 -13.16
C SER A 125 -15.14 -36.33 -11.80
N PHE A 126 -13.93 -36.91 -11.80
CA PHE A 126 -13.16 -37.28 -10.61
C PHE A 126 -12.38 -36.08 -10.06
N LEU A 127 -11.62 -35.38 -10.89
CA LEU A 127 -10.75 -34.29 -10.45
C LEU A 127 -11.50 -33.16 -9.73
N LYS A 128 -12.71 -32.81 -10.18
CA LYS A 128 -13.54 -31.78 -9.53
C LYS A 128 -13.93 -32.12 -8.08
N THR A 129 -13.89 -33.40 -7.70
CA THR A 129 -14.20 -33.86 -6.34
C THR A 129 -13.03 -33.70 -5.39
N LEU A 130 -11.81 -33.57 -5.93
CA LEU A 130 -10.60 -33.45 -5.12
C LEU A 130 -10.52 -32.07 -4.47
N ARG A 131 -9.81 -32.03 -3.34
CA ARG A 131 -9.49 -30.80 -2.64
C ARG A 131 -8.00 -30.73 -2.36
N THR A 132 -7.44 -29.53 -2.37
CA THR A 132 -6.03 -29.33 -2.06
C THR A 132 -5.71 -29.82 -0.66
N VAL A 133 -4.51 -30.37 -0.45
CA VAL A 133 -4.04 -30.77 0.89
C VAL A 133 -3.78 -29.55 1.77
N ALA A 134 -3.32 -28.46 1.17
CA ALA A 134 -3.15 -27.18 1.85
C ALA A 134 -4.49 -26.45 2.04
N GLU A 135 -4.62 -25.74 3.16
CA GLU A 135 -5.76 -24.88 3.48
C GLU A 135 -5.65 -23.51 2.77
N PRO A 136 -6.77 -22.84 2.42
CA PRO A 136 -8.14 -23.35 2.48
C PRO A 136 -8.35 -24.45 1.44
N HIS A 137 -8.80 -25.65 1.83
CA HIS A 137 -8.99 -26.79 0.93
C HIS A 137 -9.84 -26.44 -0.32
N GLN A 138 -9.21 -26.21 -1.47
CA GLN A 138 -9.84 -25.75 -2.71
C GLN A 138 -9.99 -26.87 -3.74
N SER A 139 -10.97 -26.75 -4.63
CA SER A 139 -11.06 -27.59 -5.83
C SER A 139 -10.06 -27.15 -6.90
N MET A 140 -9.67 -28.09 -7.77
CA MET A 140 -8.93 -27.79 -9.00
C MET A 140 -9.80 -26.95 -9.95
N PRO A 141 -9.34 -25.79 -10.44
CA PRO A 141 -10.08 -25.00 -11.41
C PRO A 141 -9.78 -25.43 -12.86
N LYS A 142 -10.74 -25.19 -13.75
CA LYS A 142 -10.54 -25.20 -15.20
C LYS A 142 -9.99 -23.85 -15.66
N LEU A 143 -9.34 -23.82 -16.83
CA LEU A 143 -8.93 -22.57 -17.46
C LEU A 143 -10.11 -21.62 -17.67
N ILE A 144 -11.27 -22.15 -18.11
CA ILE A 144 -12.47 -21.35 -18.33
C ILE A 144 -12.97 -20.67 -17.05
N ASP A 145 -12.82 -21.30 -15.88
CA ASP A 145 -13.28 -20.71 -14.61
C ASP A 145 -12.45 -19.44 -14.27
N LEU A 146 -11.16 -19.44 -14.61
CA LEU A 146 -10.28 -18.27 -14.46
C LEU A 146 -10.58 -17.19 -15.50
N LEU A 147 -10.82 -17.57 -16.75
CA LEU A 147 -11.17 -16.62 -17.82
C LEU A 147 -12.50 -15.92 -17.54
N GLU A 148 -13.53 -16.67 -17.12
CA GLU A 148 -14.82 -16.11 -16.71
C GLU A 148 -14.67 -15.14 -15.52
N TYR A 149 -13.83 -15.49 -14.54
CA TYR A 149 -13.53 -14.58 -13.45
C TYR A 149 -12.88 -13.28 -13.95
N LEU A 150 -11.85 -13.36 -14.80
CA LEU A 150 -11.14 -12.19 -15.32
C LEU A 150 -11.90 -11.40 -16.39
N ALA A 151 -13.01 -11.95 -16.90
CA ALA A 151 -13.98 -11.21 -17.70
C ALA A 151 -14.91 -10.32 -16.87
N SER A 152 -14.89 -10.44 -15.54
CA SER A 152 -15.68 -9.59 -14.64
C SER A 152 -15.28 -8.11 -14.81
N PRO A 153 -16.25 -7.17 -14.70
CA PRO A 153 -15.97 -5.74 -14.78
C PRO A 153 -14.94 -5.29 -13.74
N GLY A 154 -14.00 -4.43 -14.16
CA GLY A 154 -12.94 -3.88 -13.32
C GLY A 154 -11.65 -4.72 -13.29
N LEU A 155 -11.62 -5.87 -13.96
CA LEU A 155 -10.44 -6.74 -14.04
C LEU A 155 -9.75 -6.71 -15.42
N GLU A 156 -10.14 -5.79 -16.30
CA GLU A 156 -9.72 -5.75 -17.71
C GLU A 156 -8.22 -5.60 -17.90
N ASP A 157 -7.53 -4.95 -16.97
CA ASP A 157 -6.10 -4.69 -17.05
C ASP A 157 -5.24 -5.84 -16.51
N ILE A 158 -5.84 -6.83 -15.85
CA ILE A 158 -5.13 -8.02 -15.38
C ILE A 158 -4.95 -8.98 -16.56
N TRP A 159 -3.68 -9.27 -16.87
CA TRP A 159 -3.31 -10.18 -17.95
C TRP A 159 -2.80 -11.53 -17.41
N LEU A 160 -2.78 -12.54 -18.27
CA LEU A 160 -2.41 -13.92 -17.97
C LEU A 160 -1.14 -14.35 -18.71
N LEU A 161 -0.27 -15.06 -18.00
CA LEU A 161 0.81 -15.85 -18.58
C LEU A 161 0.49 -17.34 -18.42
N LEU A 162 0.20 -18.03 -19.52
CA LEU A 162 -0.12 -19.46 -19.49
C LEU A 162 1.14 -20.30 -19.70
N ASP A 163 1.63 -20.99 -18.67
CA ASP A 163 2.73 -21.95 -18.78
C ASP A 163 2.21 -23.28 -19.36
N ILE A 164 2.54 -23.53 -20.65
CA ILE A 164 2.14 -24.73 -21.38
C ILE A 164 3.20 -25.82 -21.19
N LYS A 165 2.85 -26.86 -20.43
CA LYS A 165 3.78 -27.95 -20.09
C LYS A 165 4.06 -28.90 -21.26
N LEU A 166 5.21 -29.58 -21.20
CA LEU A 166 5.76 -30.43 -22.26
C LEU A 166 5.24 -31.88 -22.27
N ASP A 167 4.44 -32.26 -21.28
CA ASP A 167 3.98 -33.62 -21.03
C ASP A 167 2.62 -33.95 -21.64
N ASN A 168 1.97 -32.97 -22.27
CA ASN A 168 0.79 -33.19 -23.11
C ASN A 168 1.16 -33.31 -24.60
N ASP A 169 0.23 -33.88 -25.38
CA ASP A 169 0.30 -33.80 -26.84
C ASP A 169 0.21 -32.33 -27.26
N SER A 170 1.18 -31.86 -28.04
CA SER A 170 1.35 -30.43 -28.32
C SER A 170 0.26 -29.88 -29.24
N GLU A 171 -0.26 -30.66 -30.18
CA GLU A 171 -1.34 -30.20 -31.07
C GLU A 171 -2.66 -30.13 -30.30
N LYS A 172 -2.96 -31.20 -29.55
CA LYS A 172 -4.16 -31.31 -28.74
C LYS A 172 -4.26 -30.22 -27.68
N VAL A 173 -3.19 -29.94 -26.93
CA VAL A 173 -3.21 -28.89 -25.89
C VAL A 173 -3.43 -27.51 -26.49
N MET A 174 -2.81 -27.19 -27.63
CA MET A 174 -2.97 -25.88 -28.27
C MET A 174 -4.39 -25.67 -28.80
N ARG A 175 -4.98 -26.70 -29.43
CA ARG A 175 -6.37 -26.65 -29.88
C ARG A 175 -7.34 -26.46 -28.71
N LEU A 176 -7.19 -27.22 -27.63
CA LEU A 176 -8.09 -27.14 -26.47
C LEU A 176 -7.96 -25.82 -25.70
N ILE A 177 -6.76 -25.24 -25.62
CA ILE A 177 -6.57 -23.88 -25.08
C ILE A 177 -7.33 -22.86 -25.95
N ALA A 178 -7.26 -22.98 -27.28
CA ALA A 178 -7.98 -22.10 -28.19
C ALA A 178 -9.51 -22.18 -27.99
N GLU A 179 -10.05 -23.40 -27.91
CA GLU A 179 -11.47 -23.63 -27.63
C GLU A 179 -11.91 -23.06 -26.26
N ALA A 180 -11.06 -23.18 -25.24
CA ALA A 180 -11.32 -22.61 -23.91
C ALA A 180 -11.30 -21.06 -23.91
N ILE A 181 -10.40 -20.44 -24.68
CA ILE A 181 -10.33 -18.98 -24.81
C ILE A 181 -11.51 -18.44 -25.62
N GLU A 182 -11.90 -19.11 -26.70
CA GLU A 182 -13.03 -18.71 -27.56
C GLU A 182 -14.38 -18.83 -26.83
N SER A 183 -14.53 -19.82 -25.95
CA SER A 183 -15.76 -20.03 -25.18
C SER A 183 -15.96 -19.01 -24.04
N ALA A 184 -14.90 -18.34 -23.57
CA ALA A 184 -15.00 -17.29 -22.57
C ALA A 184 -15.12 -15.91 -23.23
N THR A 185 -16.23 -15.20 -23.03
CA THR A 185 -16.40 -13.85 -23.59
C THR A 185 -15.59 -12.84 -22.77
N PRO A 186 -14.62 -12.09 -23.36
CA PRO A 186 -13.88 -11.06 -22.64
C PRO A 186 -14.75 -9.84 -22.32
N SER A 187 -14.31 -8.98 -21.40
CA SER A 187 -14.91 -7.66 -21.20
C SER A 187 -14.87 -6.83 -22.49
N SER A 188 -15.90 -6.02 -22.72
CA SER A 188 -16.05 -5.21 -23.94
C SER A 188 -14.90 -4.22 -24.17
N ALA A 189 -14.17 -3.86 -23.11
CA ALA A 189 -13.08 -2.90 -23.20
C ALA A 189 -11.75 -3.49 -23.71
N ARG A 190 -11.49 -4.80 -23.54
CA ARG A 190 -10.17 -5.37 -23.86
C ARG A 190 -10.22 -6.87 -24.21
N PRO A 191 -9.86 -7.26 -25.45
CA PRO A 191 -9.96 -8.64 -25.92
C PRO A 191 -8.84 -9.54 -25.36
N TRP A 192 -9.04 -10.86 -25.37
CA TRP A 192 -8.07 -11.82 -24.83
C TRP A 192 -6.68 -11.76 -25.46
N ARG A 193 -6.58 -11.44 -26.75
CA ARG A 193 -5.29 -11.25 -27.44
C ARG A 193 -4.41 -10.16 -26.84
N ASP A 194 -5.01 -9.17 -26.17
CA ASP A 194 -4.33 -8.06 -25.50
C ASP A 194 -4.20 -8.28 -23.99
N ARG A 195 -4.46 -9.51 -23.53
CA ARG A 195 -4.49 -9.93 -22.12
C ARG A 195 -3.88 -11.30 -21.86
N ILE A 196 -3.55 -12.11 -22.87
CA ILE A 196 -3.01 -13.46 -22.69
C ILE A 196 -1.67 -13.58 -23.41
N VAL A 197 -0.69 -14.11 -22.69
CA VAL A 197 0.64 -14.46 -23.20
C VAL A 197 0.80 -15.97 -23.08
N LEU A 198 1.15 -16.61 -24.19
CA LEU A 198 1.39 -18.06 -24.25
C LEU A 198 2.85 -18.34 -23.88
N GLY A 199 3.06 -18.98 -22.73
CA GLY A 199 4.36 -19.41 -22.23
C GLY A 199 4.75 -20.76 -22.80
N CYS A 200 5.80 -20.82 -23.63
CA CYS A 200 6.23 -22.03 -24.32
C CYS A 200 7.68 -22.40 -23.98
N TRP A 201 7.90 -23.67 -23.64
CA TRP A 201 9.23 -24.20 -23.33
C TRP A 201 10.03 -24.64 -24.56
N ALA A 202 9.35 -24.95 -25.68
CA ALA A 202 9.97 -25.51 -26.87
C ALA A 202 9.49 -24.85 -28.17
N ALA A 203 10.39 -24.77 -29.15
CA ALA A 203 10.12 -24.18 -30.46
C ALA A 203 8.94 -24.82 -31.23
N LYS A 204 8.66 -26.11 -30.98
CA LYS A 204 7.57 -26.85 -31.65
C LYS A 204 6.18 -26.26 -31.45
N TYR A 205 5.98 -25.44 -30.40
CA TYR A 205 4.69 -24.79 -30.13
C TYR A 205 4.45 -23.55 -30.99
N LEU A 206 5.50 -22.96 -31.58
CA LEU A 206 5.37 -21.75 -32.41
C LEU A 206 4.45 -21.94 -33.64
N PRO A 207 4.63 -22.97 -34.51
CA PRO A 207 3.72 -23.18 -35.64
C PRO A 207 2.30 -23.50 -35.18
N LEU A 208 2.13 -24.20 -34.05
CA LEU A 208 0.81 -24.55 -33.50
C LEU A 208 0.09 -23.31 -32.94
N ALA A 209 0.83 -22.41 -32.28
CA ALA A 209 0.28 -21.14 -31.80
C ALA A 209 -0.16 -20.25 -32.96
N ASN A 210 0.64 -20.16 -34.03
CA ASN A 210 0.25 -19.44 -35.24
C ASN A 210 -1.01 -20.03 -35.91
N HIS A 211 -1.21 -21.35 -35.81
CA HIS A 211 -2.38 -22.02 -36.40
C HIS A 211 -3.65 -21.88 -35.55
N TYR A 212 -3.60 -22.20 -34.26
CA TYR A 212 -4.79 -22.26 -33.39
C TYR A 212 -5.09 -20.94 -32.66
N LEU A 213 -4.07 -20.13 -32.37
CA LEU A 213 -4.18 -18.88 -31.61
C LEU A 213 -3.49 -17.72 -32.35
N PRO A 214 -3.87 -17.45 -33.62
CA PRO A 214 -3.29 -16.35 -34.37
C PRO A 214 -3.57 -15.02 -33.66
N GLY A 215 -2.55 -14.18 -33.55
CA GLY A 215 -2.67 -12.88 -32.88
C GLY A 215 -2.54 -12.92 -31.34
N PHE A 216 -2.15 -14.05 -30.74
CA PHE A 216 -1.73 -14.10 -29.34
C PHE A 216 -0.21 -13.94 -29.20
N SER A 217 0.22 -13.22 -28.16
CA SER A 217 1.63 -13.03 -27.85
C SER A 217 2.25 -14.30 -27.26
N ILE A 218 3.54 -14.52 -27.52
CA ILE A 218 4.27 -15.70 -27.03
C ILE A 218 5.48 -15.26 -26.19
N SER A 219 5.72 -16.00 -25.10
CA SER A 219 6.91 -15.90 -24.28
C SER A 219 7.65 -17.23 -24.23
N HIS A 220 8.95 -17.24 -24.50
CA HIS A 220 9.77 -18.42 -24.27
C HIS A 220 10.04 -18.58 -22.77
N ILE A 221 9.60 -19.69 -22.18
CA ILE A 221 9.95 -20.05 -20.80
C ILE A 221 11.23 -20.90 -20.81
N GLY A 222 12.26 -20.48 -20.07
CA GLY A 222 13.50 -21.23 -20.06
C GLY A 222 14.51 -20.87 -18.97
N PHE A 223 15.50 -21.74 -18.82
CA PHE A 223 16.65 -21.57 -17.92
C PHE A 223 17.99 -21.58 -18.69
N SER A 224 17.99 -21.89 -19.99
CA SER A 224 19.21 -21.93 -20.80
C SER A 224 19.27 -20.70 -21.70
N LEU A 225 20.17 -19.76 -21.38
CA LEU A 225 20.41 -18.59 -22.23
C LEU A 225 20.85 -18.98 -23.65
N THR A 226 21.58 -20.08 -23.80
CA THR A 226 22.06 -20.57 -25.09
C THR A 226 20.91 -21.03 -25.97
N TYR A 227 19.94 -21.74 -25.39
CA TYR A 227 18.75 -22.19 -26.11
C TYR A 227 17.79 -21.02 -26.37
N ALA A 228 17.52 -20.20 -25.35
CA ALA A 228 16.65 -19.02 -25.46
C ALA A 228 17.08 -18.07 -26.58
N ARG A 229 18.40 -17.94 -26.83
CA ARG A 229 18.91 -17.10 -27.92
C ARG A 229 18.40 -17.47 -29.31
N ARG A 230 17.98 -18.72 -29.55
CA ARG A 230 17.41 -19.15 -30.83
C ARG A 230 16.06 -18.49 -31.11
N PHE A 231 15.31 -18.11 -30.07
CA PHE A 231 14.02 -17.44 -30.24
C PHE A 231 14.15 -15.97 -30.65
N PHE A 232 15.36 -15.39 -30.65
CA PHE A 232 15.57 -14.08 -31.27
C PHE A 232 15.42 -14.12 -32.80
N ASP A 233 15.57 -15.28 -33.44
CA ASP A 233 15.40 -15.42 -34.89
C ASP A 233 13.92 -15.31 -35.31
N VAL A 234 13.00 -15.41 -34.34
CA VAL A 234 11.57 -15.22 -34.52
C VAL A 234 11.18 -13.84 -33.97
N PRO A 235 10.52 -12.96 -34.73
CA PRO A 235 10.18 -11.62 -34.26
C PRO A 235 9.17 -11.66 -33.10
N ASN A 236 9.21 -10.64 -32.24
CA ASN A 236 8.25 -10.38 -31.17
C ASN A 236 8.09 -11.44 -30.07
N ILE A 237 8.86 -12.54 -30.09
CA ILE A 237 8.88 -13.49 -28.98
C ILE A 237 9.52 -12.83 -27.75
N SER A 238 8.77 -12.79 -26.65
CA SER A 238 9.23 -12.33 -25.33
C SER A 238 9.93 -13.46 -24.55
N PHE A 239 10.52 -13.15 -23.40
CA PHE A 239 11.33 -14.12 -22.64
C PHE A 239 10.92 -14.18 -21.17
N ASN A 240 10.57 -15.35 -20.70
CA ASN A 240 10.31 -15.64 -19.30
C ASN A 240 11.42 -16.54 -18.72
N MET A 241 12.44 -15.94 -18.10
CA MET A 241 13.69 -16.64 -17.78
C MET A 241 13.86 -16.92 -16.29
N LEU A 242 14.49 -18.06 -15.96
CA LEU A 242 14.92 -18.36 -14.60
C LEU A 242 15.85 -17.23 -14.10
N CYS A 243 15.49 -16.56 -13.00
CA CYS A 243 16.17 -15.37 -12.51
C CYS A 243 17.67 -15.63 -12.27
N ASP A 244 18.02 -16.80 -11.75
CA ASP A 244 19.40 -17.15 -11.38
C ASP A 244 20.36 -17.25 -12.58
N VAL A 245 19.85 -17.35 -13.81
CA VAL A 245 20.71 -17.40 -15.01
C VAL A 245 21.00 -16.02 -15.60
N LEU A 246 20.29 -14.99 -15.15
CA LEU A 246 20.39 -13.63 -15.69
C LEU A 246 21.54 -12.75 -15.12
N PRO A 247 21.99 -12.90 -13.85
CA PRO A 247 23.07 -12.09 -13.26
C PRO A 247 24.43 -12.15 -13.97
N GLY A 248 24.76 -13.30 -14.57
CA GLY A 248 26.06 -13.52 -15.20
C GLY A 248 26.30 -12.67 -16.46
N PRO A 249 27.55 -12.61 -16.97
CA PRO A 249 27.89 -11.86 -18.19
C PRO A 249 27.03 -12.23 -19.40
N GLY A 250 26.73 -13.53 -19.56
CA GLY A 250 25.85 -14.02 -20.62
C GLY A 250 24.42 -13.51 -20.49
N GLY A 251 23.90 -13.41 -19.28
CA GLY A 251 22.56 -12.90 -18.98
C GLY A 251 22.46 -11.39 -19.15
N LYS A 252 23.50 -10.63 -18.76
CA LYS A 252 23.58 -9.18 -19.04
C LYS A 252 23.56 -8.89 -20.54
N ALA A 253 24.30 -9.65 -21.34
CA ALA A 253 24.29 -9.54 -22.80
C ALA A 253 22.92 -9.91 -23.39
N PHE A 254 22.27 -10.93 -22.83
CA PHE A 254 20.93 -11.35 -23.21
C PHE A 254 19.88 -10.25 -22.94
N ILE A 255 19.83 -9.70 -21.72
CA ILE A 255 18.93 -8.60 -21.34
C ILE A 255 19.13 -7.38 -22.25
N ARG A 256 20.40 -7.04 -22.56
CA ARG A 256 20.70 -5.93 -23.47
C ARG A 256 20.12 -6.16 -24.87
N ARG A 257 20.22 -7.40 -25.38
CA ARG A 257 19.64 -7.76 -26.67
C ARG A 257 18.11 -7.68 -26.65
N CYS A 258 17.46 -8.21 -25.60
CA CYS A 258 16.00 -8.08 -25.43
C CYS A 258 15.56 -6.63 -25.53
N LYS A 259 16.23 -5.73 -24.81
CA LYS A 259 15.91 -4.29 -24.82
C LYS A 259 16.12 -3.63 -26.18
N ASN A 260 17.24 -3.92 -26.85
CA ASN A 260 17.53 -3.36 -28.16
C ASN A 260 16.48 -3.79 -29.20
N GLU A 261 15.99 -5.02 -29.10
CA GLU A 261 14.94 -5.56 -29.97
C GLU A 261 13.52 -5.31 -29.44
N HIS A 262 13.35 -4.52 -28.36
CA HIS A 262 12.07 -4.20 -27.73
C HIS A 262 11.24 -5.45 -27.35
N ARG A 263 11.92 -6.51 -26.89
CA ARG A 263 11.30 -7.76 -26.45
C ARG A 263 11.14 -7.78 -24.94
N PRO A 264 9.90 -7.92 -24.41
CA PRO A 264 9.69 -8.04 -22.97
C PRO A 264 10.49 -9.17 -22.35
N ILE A 265 11.08 -8.92 -21.19
CA ILE A 265 11.77 -9.95 -20.39
C ILE A 265 11.23 -10.01 -18.97
N PHE A 266 10.81 -11.21 -18.57
CA PHE A 266 10.33 -11.55 -17.24
C PHE A 266 11.33 -12.45 -16.52
N ALA A 267 11.33 -12.38 -15.18
CA ALA A 267 12.15 -13.25 -14.34
C ALA A 267 11.30 -14.06 -13.36
N TRP A 268 11.57 -15.36 -13.27
CA TRP A 268 10.93 -16.29 -12.33
C TRP A 268 11.96 -17.18 -11.62
N THR A 269 11.72 -17.72 -10.43
CA THR A 269 10.80 -17.19 -9.41
C THR A 269 11.59 -16.23 -8.52
N VAL A 270 11.06 -15.03 -8.32
CA VAL A 270 11.70 -13.95 -7.58
C VAL A 270 10.97 -13.75 -6.26
N ASN A 271 11.50 -14.34 -5.19
CA ASN A 271 10.85 -14.33 -3.86
C ASN A 271 11.65 -13.55 -2.81
N THR A 272 12.84 -13.05 -3.14
CA THR A 272 13.70 -12.30 -2.21
C THR A 272 13.88 -10.86 -2.70
N THR A 273 13.95 -9.92 -1.75
CA THR A 273 14.12 -8.49 -2.01
C THR A 273 15.33 -8.21 -2.89
N ASP A 274 16.49 -8.82 -2.60
CA ASP A 274 17.71 -8.68 -3.41
C ASP A 274 17.50 -9.00 -4.90
N LYS A 275 16.72 -10.05 -5.19
CA LYS A 275 16.41 -10.46 -6.56
C LYS A 275 15.40 -9.50 -7.19
N MET A 276 14.43 -8.98 -6.44
CA MET A 276 13.49 -7.96 -6.91
C MET A 276 14.20 -6.67 -7.29
N GLU A 277 15.02 -6.12 -6.39
CA GLU A 277 15.86 -4.94 -6.65
C GLU A 277 16.77 -5.16 -7.85
N TRP A 278 17.37 -6.35 -7.95
CA TRP A 278 18.20 -6.69 -9.10
C TRP A 278 17.42 -6.62 -10.41
N CYS A 279 16.18 -7.14 -10.45
CA CYS A 279 15.31 -7.05 -11.62
C CYS A 279 14.97 -5.59 -11.98
N ILE A 280 14.70 -4.75 -10.98
CA ILE A 280 14.43 -3.31 -11.16
C ILE A 280 15.66 -2.59 -11.71
N ARG A 281 16.84 -2.76 -11.08
CA ARG A 281 18.12 -2.18 -11.55
C ARG A 281 18.45 -2.62 -12.97
N ARG A 282 18.06 -3.83 -13.35
CA ARG A 282 18.24 -4.39 -14.69
C ARG A 282 17.12 -4.04 -15.64
N ARG A 283 16.11 -3.27 -15.23
CA ARG A 283 14.93 -2.85 -16.00
C ARG A 283 14.32 -4.02 -16.77
N LEU A 284 13.96 -5.08 -16.03
CA LEU A 284 13.13 -6.13 -16.58
C LEU A 284 11.69 -5.63 -16.70
N ASP A 285 10.90 -6.27 -17.56
CA ASP A 285 9.51 -5.87 -17.85
C ASP A 285 8.52 -6.42 -16.83
N GLY A 286 8.85 -7.54 -16.17
CA GLY A 286 8.03 -8.11 -15.11
C GLY A 286 8.77 -9.10 -14.22
N VAL A 287 8.20 -9.32 -13.05
CA VAL A 287 8.75 -10.17 -11.98
C VAL A 287 7.67 -11.15 -11.54
N ILE A 288 7.98 -12.45 -11.64
CA ILE A 288 7.09 -13.54 -11.24
C ILE A 288 7.45 -13.98 -9.82
N THR A 289 6.53 -13.80 -8.89
CA THR A 289 6.76 -14.02 -7.45
C THR A 289 5.66 -14.88 -6.81
N ASP A 290 6.02 -15.71 -5.83
CA ASP A 290 5.07 -16.45 -4.99
C ASP A 290 4.36 -15.52 -4.00
N ASN A 291 5.00 -14.40 -3.62
CA ASN A 291 4.44 -13.41 -2.70
C ASN A 291 4.29 -12.01 -3.35
N PRO A 292 3.19 -11.76 -4.08
CA PRO A 292 2.90 -10.45 -4.65
C PRO A 292 2.70 -9.33 -3.60
N GLU A 293 2.53 -9.64 -2.30
CA GLU A 293 2.29 -8.64 -1.26
C GLU A 293 3.53 -7.83 -0.86
N HIS A 294 4.74 -8.38 -1.07
CA HIS A 294 6.02 -7.75 -0.69
C HIS A 294 6.35 -6.47 -1.51
N PHE A 295 5.43 -6.01 -2.36
CA PHE A 295 5.59 -4.85 -3.22
C PHE A 295 5.00 -3.55 -2.65
N ARG A 296 4.96 -3.32 -1.32
CA ARG A 296 4.37 -2.08 -0.77
C ARG A 296 5.16 -1.50 0.40
N GLN A 297 5.75 -0.34 0.18
CA GLN A 297 6.62 0.35 1.14
C GLN A 297 6.10 1.78 1.39
N ILE A 298 6.30 2.31 2.60
CA ILE A 298 5.86 3.64 3.00
C ILE A 298 7.05 4.45 3.51
N ILE A 299 7.14 5.72 3.12
CA ILE A 299 8.16 6.64 3.64
C ILE A 299 7.54 7.56 4.67
N THR A 300 8.12 7.61 5.86
CA THR A 300 7.70 8.50 6.94
C THR A 300 8.53 9.78 6.92
N LEU A 301 7.88 10.94 6.80
CA LEU A 301 8.51 12.26 6.89
C LEU A 301 8.18 12.87 8.26
N GLN A 302 9.20 13.28 9.01
CA GLN A 302 9.06 13.89 10.33
C GLN A 302 9.51 15.35 10.27
N ALA A 303 8.58 16.30 10.44
CA ALA A 303 8.86 17.72 10.29
C ALA A 303 8.75 18.50 11.62
N GLY A 304 9.86 19.13 12.02
CA GLY A 304 9.96 20.00 13.18
C GLY A 304 9.95 19.27 14.53
N GLN A 305 10.07 20.04 15.61
CA GLN A 305 10.20 19.51 16.97
C GLN A 305 9.12 18.47 17.33
N CYS A 306 7.85 18.77 17.06
CA CYS A 306 6.74 17.89 17.40
C CYS A 306 6.77 16.61 16.55
N GLY A 307 6.91 16.74 15.23
CA GLY A 307 6.96 15.59 14.30
C GLY A 307 8.11 14.64 14.63
N ASN A 308 9.29 15.17 14.91
CA ASN A 308 10.46 14.38 15.29
C ASN A 308 10.32 13.70 16.66
N SER A 309 9.72 14.39 17.64
CA SER A 309 9.52 13.82 18.99
C SER A 309 8.50 12.68 18.99
N VAL A 310 7.39 12.86 18.25
CA VAL A 310 6.37 11.81 18.06
C VAL A 310 6.93 10.67 17.23
N GLY A 311 7.58 10.97 16.09
CA GLY A 311 8.18 9.97 15.21
C GLY A 311 9.22 9.11 15.94
N SER A 312 10.05 9.72 16.79
CA SER A 312 10.98 8.95 17.62
C SER A 312 10.28 7.96 18.55
N GLN A 313 9.13 8.32 19.15
CA GLN A 313 8.36 7.39 20.00
C GLN A 313 7.64 6.33 19.16
N PHE A 314 7.20 6.67 17.96
CA PHE A 314 6.58 5.74 17.01
C PHE A 314 7.56 4.65 16.58
N TRP A 315 8.78 5.01 16.16
CA TRP A 315 9.78 4.02 15.76
C TRP A 315 10.24 3.13 16.91
N GLN A 316 10.34 3.65 18.13
CA GLN A 316 10.63 2.85 19.32
C GLN A 316 9.55 1.79 19.57
N GLN A 317 8.28 2.19 19.44
CA GLN A 317 7.14 1.29 19.57
C GLN A 317 7.17 0.21 18.48
N LEU A 318 7.43 0.58 17.22
CA LEU A 318 7.54 -0.37 16.11
C LEU A 318 8.70 -1.36 16.32
N CYS A 319 9.87 -0.88 16.75
CA CYS A 319 11.00 -1.75 17.07
C CYS A 319 10.60 -2.81 18.10
N GLN A 320 9.94 -2.41 19.20
CA GLN A 320 9.45 -3.35 20.21
C GLN A 320 8.42 -4.34 19.65
N GLU A 321 7.48 -3.86 18.83
CA GLU A 321 6.45 -4.70 18.22
C GLU A 321 6.99 -5.69 17.18
N HIS A 322 8.12 -5.38 16.56
CA HIS A 322 8.77 -6.22 15.54
C HIS A 322 9.97 -7.03 16.09
N GLY A 323 10.26 -6.92 17.39
CA GLY A 323 11.40 -7.60 18.02
C GLY A 323 12.75 -7.11 17.49
N ILE A 324 12.84 -5.82 17.18
CA ILE A 324 14.06 -5.15 16.74
C ILE A 324 14.64 -4.39 17.94
N ASN A 325 15.92 -4.59 18.22
CA ASN A 325 16.60 -3.96 19.34
C ASN A 325 16.99 -2.50 19.05
N GLN A 326 17.59 -1.85 20.04
CA GLN A 326 17.94 -0.42 19.97
C GLN A 326 19.03 -0.10 18.94
N ASP A 327 19.78 -1.11 18.49
CA ASP A 327 20.79 -0.99 17.44
C ASP A 327 20.25 -1.30 16.05
N GLY A 328 18.97 -1.65 15.94
CA GLY A 328 18.30 -1.98 14.69
C GLY A 328 18.45 -3.45 14.29
N ASN A 329 18.99 -4.31 15.16
CA ASN A 329 19.15 -5.73 14.87
C ASN A 329 17.92 -6.52 15.35
N LEU A 330 17.54 -7.52 14.57
CA LEU A 330 16.48 -8.46 14.92
C LEU A 330 16.91 -9.33 16.09
N GLU A 331 16.05 -9.45 17.11
CA GLU A 331 16.26 -10.34 18.25
C GLU A 331 16.04 -11.81 17.84
N ASP A 332 16.77 -12.73 18.46
CA ASP A 332 16.74 -14.16 18.10
C ASP A 332 15.32 -14.75 18.16
N PHE A 333 14.51 -14.31 19.14
CA PHE A 333 13.13 -14.74 19.32
C PHE A 333 12.16 -14.19 18.26
N ALA A 334 12.58 -13.24 17.44
CA ALA A 334 11.75 -12.53 16.47
C ALA A 334 11.94 -13.02 15.02
N THR A 335 12.73 -14.08 14.81
CA THR A 335 13.02 -14.66 13.49
C THR A 335 11.82 -15.34 12.82
N GLU A 336 10.85 -15.86 13.58
CA GLU A 336 9.67 -16.57 13.06
C GLU A 336 8.34 -15.77 13.20
N GLY A 337 8.42 -14.45 13.39
CA GLY A 337 7.25 -13.58 13.48
C GLY A 337 6.55 -13.43 12.14
N GLY A 338 5.29 -13.84 12.04
CA GLY A 338 4.44 -13.63 10.85
C GLY A 338 4.05 -12.16 10.60
N ASP A 339 4.91 -11.22 10.95
CA ASP A 339 4.78 -9.78 10.79
C ASP A 339 5.61 -9.27 9.60
N ARG A 340 5.08 -8.28 8.88
CA ARG A 340 5.71 -7.61 7.74
C ARG A 340 6.51 -6.41 8.21
N LYS A 341 7.83 -6.56 8.24
CA LYS A 341 8.78 -5.50 8.64
C LYS A 341 9.13 -4.57 7.46
N ASP A 342 9.12 -5.11 6.25
CA ASP A 342 9.52 -4.49 4.98
C ASP A 342 8.71 -3.25 4.58
N VAL A 343 7.48 -3.12 5.09
CA VAL A 343 6.59 -1.96 4.83
C VAL A 343 7.20 -0.65 5.35
N PHE A 344 7.75 -0.70 6.57
CA PHE A 344 8.27 0.47 7.29
C PHE A 344 9.78 0.46 7.46
N PHE A 345 10.42 -0.71 7.38
CA PHE A 345 11.86 -0.87 7.48
C PHE A 345 12.44 -1.34 6.14
N TYR A 346 13.64 -0.90 5.81
CA TYR A 346 14.46 -1.60 4.83
C TYR A 346 15.50 -2.45 5.55
N GLN A 347 15.82 -3.60 4.99
CA GLN A 347 16.78 -4.53 5.54
C GLN A 347 18.15 -4.25 4.91
N SER A 348 19.15 -3.87 5.72
CA SER A 348 20.50 -3.55 5.22
C SER A 348 21.43 -4.76 5.13
N ASP A 349 21.21 -5.76 5.98
CA ASP A 349 21.88 -7.06 6.00
C ASP A 349 20.95 -8.12 6.63
N ASP A 350 21.42 -9.35 6.84
CA ASP A 350 20.57 -10.47 7.31
C ASP A 350 19.81 -10.20 8.62
N THR A 351 20.26 -9.25 9.46
CA THR A 351 19.64 -9.00 10.77
C THR A 351 19.29 -7.53 11.04
N ARG A 352 19.82 -6.58 10.27
CA ARG A 352 19.67 -5.15 10.53
C ARG A 352 18.55 -4.51 9.72
N TYR A 353 17.63 -3.89 10.45
CA TYR A 353 16.46 -3.17 9.96
C TYR A 353 16.59 -1.68 10.23
N ILE A 354 16.42 -0.87 9.19
CA ILE A 354 16.54 0.58 9.23
C ILE A 354 15.19 1.20 8.85
N PRO A 355 14.63 2.12 9.64
CA PRO A 355 13.39 2.81 9.31
C PRO A 355 13.47 3.57 7.99
N ARG A 356 12.41 3.47 7.18
CA ARG A 356 12.15 4.35 6.02
C ARG A 356 11.64 5.70 6.52
N ALA A 357 12.49 6.41 7.25
CA ALA A 357 12.17 7.66 7.92
C ALA A 357 13.12 8.78 7.49
N ILE A 358 12.57 9.96 7.19
CA ILE A 358 13.32 11.19 6.93
C ILE A 358 12.97 12.20 8.03
N LEU A 359 14.00 12.67 8.74
CA LEU A 359 13.90 13.59 9.85
C LEU A 359 14.33 14.98 9.40
N LEU A 360 13.42 15.94 9.44
CA LEU A 360 13.63 17.30 8.97
C LEU A 360 13.39 18.27 10.13
N ASP A 361 14.40 19.06 10.46
CA ASP A 361 14.21 20.18 11.39
C ASP A 361 15.05 21.39 11.00
N LEU A 362 14.49 22.58 11.24
CA LEU A 362 15.21 23.85 11.08
C LEU A 362 15.97 24.22 12.35
N GLU A 363 15.79 23.44 13.43
CA GLU A 363 16.49 23.59 14.70
C GLU A 363 17.17 22.27 15.12
N PRO A 364 18.41 22.30 15.64
CA PRO A 364 19.17 21.08 15.91
C PRO A 364 18.70 20.31 17.14
N ARG A 365 17.94 20.94 18.05
CA ARG A 365 17.73 20.43 19.42
C ARG A 365 17.17 19.01 19.48
N VAL A 366 16.12 18.73 18.71
CA VAL A 366 15.42 17.43 18.79
C VAL A 366 16.19 16.35 18.03
N ILE A 367 16.67 16.65 16.83
CA ILE A 367 17.46 15.69 16.04
C ILE A 367 18.76 15.33 16.77
N HIS A 368 19.43 16.29 17.42
CA HIS A 368 20.60 16.00 18.25
C HIS A 368 20.24 15.10 19.44
N GLY A 369 19.09 15.33 20.07
CA GLY A 369 18.54 14.45 21.10
C GLY A 369 18.39 13.00 20.61
N ILE A 370 17.87 12.81 19.39
CA ILE A 370 17.73 11.49 18.76
C ILE A 370 19.10 10.86 18.48
N GLN A 371 20.06 11.64 17.95
CA GLN A 371 21.43 11.19 17.66
C GLN A 371 22.24 10.78 18.90
N THR A 372 21.88 11.32 20.07
CA THR A 372 22.49 10.95 21.37
C THR A 372 21.65 9.93 22.16
N GLY A 373 20.45 9.62 21.68
CA GLY A 373 19.50 8.75 22.35
C GLY A 373 19.81 7.25 22.21
N PRO A 374 19.06 6.39 22.91
CA PRO A 374 19.27 4.94 22.89
C PRO A 374 19.09 4.32 21.49
N TYR A 375 18.13 4.83 20.71
CA TYR A 375 17.83 4.33 19.36
C TYR A 375 18.58 5.08 18.25
N LYS A 376 19.70 5.75 18.56
CA LYS A 376 20.44 6.53 17.56
C LYS A 376 20.91 5.70 16.35
N ASN A 377 21.15 4.41 16.56
CA ASN A 377 21.76 3.51 15.57
C ASN A 377 20.76 2.91 14.59
N ILE A 378 19.44 3.06 14.83
CA ILE A 378 18.41 2.52 13.95
C ILE A 378 18.25 3.38 12.69
N TYR A 379 18.44 4.69 12.79
CA TYR A 379 18.16 5.61 11.68
C TYR A 379 19.33 5.68 10.69
N ASN A 380 19.01 5.86 9.41
CA ASN A 380 20.01 6.22 8.40
C ASN A 380 20.47 7.69 8.64
N PRO A 381 21.77 7.95 8.90
CA PRO A 381 22.26 9.31 9.07
C PRO A 381 22.04 10.21 7.85
N GLU A 382 22.01 9.65 6.64
CA GLU A 382 21.73 10.39 5.39
C GLU A 382 20.27 10.85 5.28
N ASN A 383 19.39 10.37 6.18
CA ASN A 383 17.98 10.75 6.23
C ASN A 383 17.70 11.82 7.31
N MET A 384 18.74 12.41 7.90
CA MET A 384 18.60 13.49 8.89
C MET A 384 19.05 14.82 8.32
N PHE A 385 18.10 15.75 8.18
CA PHE A 385 18.36 17.12 7.78
C PHE A 385 18.22 18.07 8.97
N VAL A 386 19.27 18.87 9.21
CA VAL A 386 19.28 19.96 10.18
C VAL A 386 19.81 21.22 9.50
N TYR A 387 19.03 22.29 9.56
CA TYR A 387 19.46 23.57 8.98
C TYR A 387 20.68 24.15 9.70
N LYS A 388 21.79 24.34 8.97
CA LYS A 388 23.10 24.69 9.54
C LYS A 388 23.24 26.17 9.94
N GLN A 389 22.39 27.06 9.41
CA GLN A 389 22.57 28.52 9.57
C GLN A 389 21.85 29.08 10.82
N GLY A 390 21.28 28.22 11.67
CA GLY A 390 20.92 28.54 13.06
C GLY A 390 19.69 29.43 13.28
N THR A 391 19.10 30.01 12.23
CA THR A 391 17.82 30.70 12.31
C THR A 391 16.69 29.69 12.09
N GLY A 392 16.18 29.10 13.17
CA GLY A 392 14.97 28.29 13.12
C GLY A 392 13.76 29.11 12.64
N ALA A 393 12.63 28.44 12.43
CA ALA A 393 11.41 29.12 11.97
C ALA A 393 10.77 30.04 13.03
N GLY A 394 11.20 29.99 14.30
CA GLY A 394 10.78 30.95 15.34
C GLY A 394 9.26 31.01 15.56
N ASN A 395 8.57 29.86 15.52
CA ASN A 395 7.10 29.76 15.59
C ASN A 395 6.34 30.54 14.50
N ASN A 396 6.98 30.83 13.35
CA ASN A 396 6.37 31.55 12.24
C ASN A 396 6.27 30.63 11.01
N TRP A 397 5.06 30.39 10.53
CA TRP A 397 4.79 29.58 9.34
C TRP A 397 5.51 30.12 8.09
N ALA A 398 5.49 31.44 7.87
CA ALA A 398 6.05 32.03 6.66
C ALA A 398 7.57 31.91 6.61
N ALA A 399 8.23 31.98 7.77
CA ALA A 399 9.66 31.72 7.88
C ALA A 399 9.97 30.24 7.60
N GLY A 400 9.19 29.32 8.17
CA GLY A 400 9.33 27.89 7.90
C GLY A 400 9.12 27.52 6.42
N TYR A 401 8.13 28.13 5.77
CA TYR A 401 7.83 27.93 4.35
C TYR A 401 8.95 28.50 3.46
N SER A 402 9.37 29.75 3.69
CA SER A 402 10.46 30.39 2.93
C SER A 402 11.80 29.67 3.10
N LEU A 403 12.08 29.14 4.29
CA LEU A 403 13.26 28.30 4.51
C LEU A 403 13.14 26.96 3.78
N GLY A 404 11.94 26.38 3.70
CA GLY A 404 11.64 25.19 2.91
C GLY A 404 12.03 25.34 1.44
N GLU A 405 11.71 26.49 0.84
CA GLU A 405 12.12 26.81 -0.54
C GLU A 405 13.64 26.87 -0.69
N GLN A 406 14.34 27.47 0.28
CA GLN A 406 15.81 27.59 0.25
C GLN A 406 16.51 26.23 0.37
N VAL A 407 15.92 25.29 1.11
CA VAL A 407 16.50 23.95 1.35
C VAL A 407 15.86 22.87 0.47
N GLN A 408 15.04 23.27 -0.50
CA GLN A 408 14.22 22.37 -1.31
C GLN A 408 15.06 21.28 -1.97
N ASP A 409 16.19 21.65 -2.60
CA ASP A 409 16.98 20.71 -3.38
C ASP A 409 17.55 19.60 -2.50
N GLU A 410 18.13 19.93 -1.34
CA GLU A 410 18.69 18.95 -0.40
C GLU A 410 17.58 18.04 0.16
N VAL A 411 16.43 18.60 0.55
CA VAL A 411 15.33 17.83 1.14
C VAL A 411 14.64 16.93 0.09
N LEU A 412 14.40 17.44 -1.13
CA LEU A 412 13.78 16.64 -2.19
C LEU A 412 14.72 15.57 -2.73
N ASP A 413 16.04 15.80 -2.75
CA ASP A 413 17.02 14.78 -3.11
C ASP A 413 17.03 13.63 -2.09
N MET A 414 16.91 13.92 -0.79
CA MET A 414 16.75 12.89 0.25
C MET A 414 15.47 12.07 0.04
N ILE A 415 14.34 12.74 -0.25
CA ILE A 415 13.06 12.09 -0.48
C ILE A 415 13.11 11.23 -1.76
N ASP A 416 13.68 11.74 -2.84
CA ASP A 416 13.86 10.98 -4.08
C ASP A 416 14.77 9.78 -3.88
N ARG A 417 15.86 9.91 -3.13
CA ARG A 417 16.77 8.78 -2.83
C ARG A 417 16.04 7.67 -2.10
N GLU A 418 15.24 7.99 -1.09
CA GLU A 418 14.44 7.00 -0.37
C GLU A 418 13.32 6.42 -1.25
N ALA A 419 12.66 7.25 -2.06
CA ALA A 419 11.60 6.81 -2.97
C ALA A 419 12.12 5.91 -4.10
N ASP A 420 13.29 6.21 -4.65
CA ASP A 420 13.96 5.42 -5.68
C ASP A 420 14.59 4.15 -5.07
N GLY A 421 14.95 4.18 -3.77
CA GLY A 421 15.34 3.02 -2.97
C GLY A 421 14.17 2.13 -2.56
N SER A 422 12.94 2.49 -2.93
CA SER A 422 11.75 1.71 -2.68
C SER A 422 11.28 0.94 -3.91
N ASP A 423 11.14 -0.39 -3.79
CA ASP A 423 10.72 -1.27 -4.90
C ASP A 423 9.35 -0.87 -5.44
N SER A 424 8.43 -0.55 -4.53
CA SER A 424 7.10 -0.03 -4.85
C SER A 424 6.58 0.79 -3.68
N LEU A 425 6.84 2.09 -3.77
CA LEU A 425 6.36 3.09 -2.83
C LEU A 425 4.84 3.25 -2.94
N GLU A 426 4.11 3.04 -1.86
CA GLU A 426 2.67 3.26 -1.78
C GLU A 426 2.33 4.73 -1.54
N GLY A 427 3.03 5.36 -0.61
CA GLY A 427 2.76 6.73 -0.20
C GLY A 427 3.71 7.28 0.86
N PHE A 428 3.40 8.48 1.32
CA PHE A 428 4.11 9.21 2.35
C PHE A 428 3.24 9.35 3.60
N MET A 429 3.86 9.19 4.77
CA MET A 429 3.28 9.54 6.06
C MET A 429 3.97 10.78 6.63
N LEU A 430 3.29 11.92 6.66
CA LEU A 430 3.83 13.17 7.21
C LEU A 430 3.44 13.35 8.68
N LEU A 431 4.42 13.37 9.58
CA LEU A 431 4.25 13.70 11.00
C LEU A 431 4.68 15.13 11.24
N HIS A 432 3.76 15.98 11.67
CA HIS A 432 4.03 17.39 11.91
C HIS A 432 3.04 18.03 12.89
N SER A 433 3.36 19.24 13.36
CA SER A 433 2.41 20.09 14.08
C SER A 433 1.97 21.25 13.19
N ILE A 434 0.69 21.59 13.23
CA ILE A 434 0.12 22.73 12.47
C ILE A 434 0.34 24.08 13.16
N ALA A 435 0.82 24.09 14.41
CA ALA A 435 0.90 25.28 15.25
C ALA A 435 2.31 25.86 15.38
N GLY A 436 3.36 25.04 15.18
CA GLY A 436 4.77 25.46 15.24
C GLY A 436 5.18 26.34 14.06
N GLY A 437 6.48 26.60 13.89
CA GLY A 437 7.03 27.26 12.70
C GLY A 437 7.48 26.25 11.64
N THR A 438 8.36 25.32 12.03
CA THR A 438 8.89 24.28 11.12
C THR A 438 7.79 23.31 10.68
N GLY A 439 7.12 22.65 11.63
CA GLY A 439 6.08 21.67 11.31
C GLY A 439 4.91 22.26 10.51
N SER A 440 4.61 23.54 10.70
CA SER A 440 3.53 24.22 9.99
C SER A 440 4.00 24.69 8.61
N GLY A 441 5.05 25.51 8.55
CA GLY A 441 5.57 26.12 7.33
C GLY A 441 6.29 25.15 6.41
N LEU A 442 7.35 24.48 6.89
CA LEU A 442 8.06 23.46 6.13
C LEU A 442 7.15 22.27 5.82
N GLY A 443 6.27 21.89 6.76
CA GLY A 443 5.27 20.85 6.51
C GLY A 443 4.31 21.21 5.37
N SER A 444 3.83 22.46 5.32
CA SER A 444 2.98 22.96 4.24
C SER A 444 3.70 22.98 2.90
N PHE A 445 4.96 23.41 2.88
CA PHE A 445 5.81 23.36 1.70
C PHE A 445 6.00 21.92 1.19
N LEU A 446 6.30 20.97 2.08
CA LEU A 446 6.44 19.56 1.73
C LEU A 446 5.15 18.98 1.14
N LEU A 447 3.98 19.30 1.69
CA LEU A 447 2.70 18.83 1.17
C LEU A 447 2.49 19.24 -0.30
N GLU A 448 2.74 20.51 -0.63
CA GLU A 448 2.66 21.00 -2.01
C GLU A 448 3.66 20.27 -2.92
N ARG A 449 4.94 20.21 -2.51
CA ARG A 449 5.99 19.61 -3.33
C ARG A 449 5.82 18.11 -3.54
N LEU A 450 5.33 17.38 -2.53
CA LEU A 450 5.05 15.95 -2.64
C LEU A 450 3.88 15.69 -3.59
N ASN A 451 2.82 16.50 -3.50
CA ASN A 451 1.67 16.38 -4.38
C ASN A 451 2.07 16.63 -5.85
N ASP A 452 2.93 17.61 -6.10
CA ASP A 452 3.43 17.93 -7.45
C ASP A 452 4.44 16.88 -7.98
N ARG A 453 5.40 16.46 -7.14
CA ARG A 453 6.49 15.54 -7.54
C ARG A 453 6.02 14.08 -7.60
N PHE A 454 5.07 13.69 -6.76
CA PHE A 454 4.55 12.32 -6.63
C PHE A 454 3.01 12.25 -6.73
N PRO A 455 2.38 12.74 -7.81
CA PRO A 455 0.91 12.90 -7.92
C PRO A 455 0.11 11.60 -7.93
N LYS A 456 0.78 10.44 -7.93
CA LYS A 456 0.16 9.11 -7.89
C LYS A 456 0.38 8.40 -6.55
N LYS A 457 0.96 9.08 -5.57
CA LYS A 457 1.31 8.52 -4.26
C LYS A 457 0.40 9.13 -3.21
N LEU A 458 -0.07 8.28 -2.29
CA LEU A 458 -0.92 8.76 -1.21
C LEU A 458 -0.10 9.60 -0.23
N ILE A 459 -0.71 10.66 0.27
CA ILE A 459 -0.18 11.52 1.32
C ILE A 459 -1.14 11.43 2.51
N GLN A 460 -0.75 10.64 3.51
CA GLN A 460 -1.44 10.60 4.79
C GLN A 460 -0.66 11.44 5.81
N THR A 461 -1.35 12.26 6.59
CA THR A 461 -0.71 13.05 7.64
C THR A 461 -1.17 12.61 9.02
N TYR A 462 -0.25 12.69 9.98
CA TYR A 462 -0.54 12.68 11.42
C TYR A 462 -0.25 14.08 11.93
N SER A 463 -1.30 14.89 11.94
CA SER A 463 -1.21 16.32 12.19
C SER A 463 -1.59 16.61 13.63
N VAL A 464 -0.63 17.13 14.41
CA VAL A 464 -0.84 17.53 15.81
C VAL A 464 -1.39 18.95 15.87
N PHE A 465 -2.64 19.05 16.33
CA PHE A 465 -3.38 20.28 16.53
C PHE A 465 -3.05 20.89 17.90
N PRO A 466 -2.97 22.23 17.98
CA PRO A 466 -2.76 22.91 19.26
C PRO A 466 -3.98 22.72 20.16
N ASP A 467 -3.78 22.91 21.47
CA ASP A 467 -4.91 23.09 22.37
C ASP A 467 -5.64 24.39 22.00
N THR A 468 -6.87 24.25 21.51
CA THR A 468 -7.70 25.38 21.08
C THR A 468 -8.61 25.90 22.20
N GLN A 469 -8.66 25.22 23.35
CA GLN A 469 -9.52 25.56 24.47
C GLN A 469 -8.78 26.34 25.55
N ASN A 470 -7.52 25.98 25.81
CA ASN A 470 -6.66 26.66 26.77
C ASN A 470 -5.68 27.62 26.08
N VAL A 471 -5.13 28.57 26.84
CA VAL A 471 -4.11 29.49 26.33
C VAL A 471 -2.79 28.73 26.23
N GLY A 472 -2.35 28.44 25.00
CA GLY A 472 -1.04 27.82 24.75
C GLY A 472 0.12 28.82 24.69
N ASP A 473 1.35 28.31 24.76
CA ASP A 473 2.58 29.12 24.77
C ASP A 473 2.82 29.91 23.47
N VAL A 474 2.30 29.42 22.34
CA VAL A 474 2.53 30.01 21.01
C VAL A 474 1.37 30.93 20.63
N VAL A 475 1.49 32.23 20.91
CA VAL A 475 0.41 33.21 20.66
C VAL A 475 0.00 33.36 19.19
N VAL A 476 0.90 33.04 18.25
CA VAL A 476 0.66 33.14 16.79
C VAL A 476 0.11 31.86 16.18
N HIS A 477 -0.15 30.81 16.98
CA HIS A 477 -0.63 29.53 16.45
C HIS A 477 -1.87 29.62 15.55
N PRO A 478 -2.85 30.54 15.74
CA PRO A 478 -4.02 30.59 14.87
C PRO A 478 -3.66 30.94 13.42
N TYR A 479 -2.64 31.79 13.21
CA TYR A 479 -2.12 32.09 11.87
C TYR A 479 -1.46 30.86 11.24
N ASN A 480 -0.55 30.20 11.97
CA ASN A 480 0.14 29.00 11.51
C ASN A 480 -0.84 27.86 11.19
N SER A 481 -1.83 27.66 12.06
CA SER A 481 -2.82 26.59 11.93
C SER A 481 -3.74 26.83 10.74
N LEU A 482 -4.18 28.07 10.50
CA LEU A 482 -5.01 28.40 9.34
C LEU A 482 -4.29 28.12 8.02
N LEU A 483 -3.04 28.59 7.90
CA LEU A 483 -2.23 28.39 6.68
C LEU A 483 -1.92 26.91 6.43
N SER A 484 -1.62 26.16 7.49
CA SER A 484 -1.42 24.71 7.40
C SER A 484 -2.69 23.97 7.04
N LEU A 485 -3.84 24.36 7.60
CA LEU A 485 -5.13 23.75 7.29
C LEU A 485 -5.46 23.86 5.82
N ARG A 486 -5.21 25.01 5.18
CA ARG A 486 -5.39 25.16 3.72
C ARG A 486 -4.63 24.07 2.95
N ARG A 487 -3.36 23.81 3.29
CA ARG A 487 -2.54 22.80 2.58
C ARG A 487 -2.95 21.38 2.90
N LEU A 488 -3.33 21.12 4.14
CA LEU A 488 -3.92 19.83 4.51
C LEU A 488 -5.19 19.56 3.68
N THR A 489 -6.06 20.56 3.50
CA THR A 489 -7.28 20.44 2.70
C THR A 489 -7.02 20.22 1.21
N GLN A 490 -5.94 20.77 0.65
CA GLN A 490 -5.70 20.78 -0.80
C GLN A 490 -4.71 19.69 -1.26
N ASN A 491 -3.82 19.23 -0.39
CA ASN A 491 -2.64 18.44 -0.78
C ASN A 491 -2.46 17.13 0.00
N ALA A 492 -3.38 16.77 0.90
CA ALA A 492 -3.37 15.49 1.59
C ALA A 492 -4.60 14.64 1.19
N ASP A 493 -4.41 13.32 1.07
CA ASP A 493 -5.49 12.38 0.80
C ASP A 493 -6.23 11.98 2.08
N SER A 494 -5.54 12.03 3.23
CA SER A 494 -6.09 11.69 4.54
C SER A 494 -5.34 12.40 5.65
N VAL A 495 -6.07 13.02 6.59
CA VAL A 495 -5.47 13.72 7.73
C VAL A 495 -5.97 13.09 9.03
N VAL A 496 -5.08 12.40 9.75
CA VAL A 496 -5.35 11.89 11.10
C VAL A 496 -5.15 13.03 12.10
N VAL A 497 -6.24 13.49 12.69
CA VAL A 497 -6.24 14.63 13.62
C VAL A 497 -5.89 14.18 15.03
N LEU A 498 -4.87 14.81 15.60
CA LEU A 498 -4.39 14.57 16.97
C LEU A 498 -4.44 15.89 17.76
N ASP A 499 -5.43 16.05 18.64
CA ASP A 499 -5.63 17.30 19.39
C ASP A 499 -4.92 17.27 20.74
N ASN A 500 -3.93 18.15 20.94
CA ASN A 500 -3.20 18.25 22.21
C ASN A 500 -4.10 18.51 23.41
N GLY A 501 -5.21 19.25 23.27
CA GLY A 501 -6.15 19.47 24.36
C GLY A 501 -6.84 18.16 24.80
N ALA A 502 -7.22 17.33 23.83
CA ALA A 502 -7.81 16.03 24.10
C ALA A 502 -6.79 15.01 24.63
N LEU A 503 -5.58 15.00 24.06
CA LEU A 503 -4.48 14.13 24.48
C LEU A 503 -4.05 14.42 25.92
N SER A 504 -3.91 15.71 26.28
CA SER A 504 -3.59 16.12 27.65
C SER A 504 -4.68 15.71 28.62
N ARG A 505 -5.96 15.87 28.27
CA ARG A 505 -7.08 15.40 29.11
C ARG A 505 -7.02 13.88 29.32
N ILE A 506 -6.82 13.10 28.25
CA ILE A 506 -6.75 11.63 28.34
C ILE A 506 -5.54 11.19 29.16
N ALA A 507 -4.37 11.83 28.97
CA ALA A 507 -3.17 11.54 29.73
C ALA A 507 -3.35 11.86 31.22
N ALA A 508 -3.94 13.00 31.56
CA ALA A 508 -4.25 13.39 32.92
C ALA A 508 -5.20 12.38 33.61
N ASP A 509 -6.29 12.02 32.92
CA ASP A 509 -7.28 11.06 33.43
C ASP A 509 -6.71 9.65 33.60
N THR A 510 -5.88 9.19 32.65
CA THR A 510 -5.32 7.83 32.63
C THR A 510 -4.16 7.66 33.61
N LEU A 511 -3.26 8.63 33.68
CA LEU A 511 -2.05 8.58 34.51
C LEU A 511 -2.26 9.16 35.91
N HIS A 512 -3.44 9.73 36.18
CA HIS A 512 -3.76 10.43 37.43
C HIS A 512 -2.76 11.56 37.75
N VAL A 513 -2.39 12.32 36.71
CA VAL A 513 -1.51 13.50 36.81
C VAL A 513 -2.29 14.76 36.49
N GLN A 514 -1.95 15.90 37.11
CA GLN A 514 -2.63 17.17 36.83
C GLN A 514 -2.17 17.79 35.50
N GLU A 515 -0.87 17.78 35.23
CA GLU A 515 -0.28 18.34 34.01
C GLU A 515 0.61 17.28 33.34
N PRO A 516 0.14 16.62 32.27
CA PRO A 516 0.93 15.61 31.58
C PRO A 516 2.05 16.26 30.76
N SER A 517 3.21 15.61 30.72
CA SER A 517 4.34 16.05 29.90
C SER A 517 4.13 15.75 28.41
N PHE A 518 4.83 16.46 27.54
CA PHE A 518 4.84 16.14 26.10
C PHE A 518 5.30 14.71 25.81
N GLN A 519 6.16 14.14 26.65
CA GLN A 519 6.58 12.74 26.50
C GLN A 519 5.40 11.79 26.71
N GLN A 520 4.57 12.05 27.72
CA GLN A 520 3.38 11.24 28.03
C GLN A 520 2.31 11.37 26.94
N THR A 521 2.07 12.56 26.41
CA THR A 521 1.13 12.74 25.29
C THR A 521 1.66 12.11 24.00
N ASN A 522 2.97 12.20 23.72
CA ASN A 522 3.59 11.55 22.56
C ASN A 522 3.51 10.01 22.64
N GLN A 523 3.52 9.40 23.82
CA GLN A 523 3.29 7.96 23.98
C GLN A 523 1.88 7.56 23.54
N LEU A 524 0.86 8.36 23.88
CA LEU A 524 -0.52 8.13 23.41
C LEU A 524 -0.62 8.25 21.89
N VAL A 525 0.03 9.26 21.31
CA VAL A 525 0.09 9.46 19.86
C VAL A 525 0.78 8.28 19.18
N SER A 526 1.95 7.86 19.67
CA SER A 526 2.69 6.69 19.15
C SER A 526 1.84 5.42 19.17
N THR A 527 1.10 5.19 20.25
CA THR A 527 0.18 4.04 20.37
C THR A 527 -0.89 4.05 19.29
N VAL A 528 -1.47 5.21 18.99
CA VAL A 528 -2.51 5.38 17.95
C VAL A 528 -1.92 5.19 16.56
N MET A 529 -0.75 5.78 16.31
CA MET A 529 -0.03 5.62 15.06
C MET A 529 0.30 4.15 14.79
N SER A 530 0.85 3.46 15.78
CA SER A 530 1.10 2.01 15.72
C SER A 530 -0.18 1.23 15.45
N ALA A 531 -1.25 1.49 16.20
CA ALA A 531 -2.53 0.81 16.02
C ALA A 531 -3.17 1.07 14.65
N SER A 532 -3.05 2.28 14.11
CA SER A 532 -3.60 2.66 12.79
C SER A 532 -2.86 2.00 11.63
N THR A 533 -1.59 1.66 11.81
CA THR A 533 -0.75 0.99 10.82
C THR A 533 -0.67 -0.51 11.04
N MET A 534 -1.40 -1.05 12.02
CA MET A 534 -1.33 -2.45 12.43
C MET A 534 -1.72 -3.40 11.28
N THR A 535 -2.76 -3.07 10.51
CA THR A 535 -3.20 -3.88 9.37
C THR A 535 -2.19 -3.90 8.21
N LEU A 536 -1.29 -2.91 8.16
CA LEU A 536 -0.20 -2.88 7.18
C LEU A 536 0.98 -3.75 7.61
N ARG A 537 1.20 -3.88 8.93
CA ARG A 537 2.35 -4.57 9.54
C ARG A 537 2.06 -6.02 9.91
N TYR A 538 0.81 -6.34 10.21
CA TYR A 538 0.37 -7.70 10.52
C TYR A 538 -0.73 -8.09 9.53
N PRO A 539 -0.44 -9.00 8.58
CA PRO A 539 -1.36 -9.32 7.51
C PRO A 539 -2.65 -9.90 8.06
N GLY A 540 -3.77 -9.24 7.74
CA GLY A 540 -5.12 -9.62 8.13
C GLY A 540 -6.00 -9.96 6.92
N TYR A 541 -7.32 -10.03 7.16
CA TYR A 541 -8.31 -10.33 6.12
C TYR A 541 -8.73 -9.09 5.31
N MET A 542 -8.64 -7.87 5.86
CA MET A 542 -9.12 -6.63 5.22
C MET A 542 -8.20 -5.44 5.53
N HIS A 543 -8.12 -4.47 4.62
CA HIS A 543 -7.34 -3.21 4.73
C HIS A 543 -5.84 -3.41 5.01
N ASN A 544 -5.21 -4.30 4.24
CA ASN A 544 -3.76 -4.56 4.32
C ASN A 544 -2.91 -3.53 3.52
N ASP A 545 -3.54 -2.48 3.03
CA ASP A 545 -2.93 -1.37 2.29
C ASP A 545 -3.54 -0.02 2.71
N LEU A 546 -2.77 1.04 2.49
CA LEU A 546 -3.14 2.41 2.82
C LEU A 546 -4.26 2.90 1.88
N VAL A 547 -4.22 2.51 0.60
CA VAL A 547 -5.26 2.86 -0.39
C VAL A 547 -6.64 2.35 0.06
N GLY A 548 -6.77 1.07 0.38
CA GLY A 548 -8.02 0.47 0.80
C GLY A 548 -8.50 0.96 2.16
N MET A 549 -7.59 1.41 3.04
CA MET A 549 -7.95 2.07 4.31
C MET A 549 -8.50 3.49 4.07
N VAL A 550 -7.83 4.29 3.23
CA VAL A 550 -8.28 5.66 2.93
C VAL A 550 -9.59 5.65 2.15
N ALA A 551 -9.71 4.80 1.13
CA ALA A 551 -10.91 4.70 0.30
C ALA A 551 -12.17 4.34 1.09
N SER A 552 -12.03 3.57 2.19
CA SER A 552 -13.18 3.22 3.03
C SER A 552 -13.56 4.30 4.04
N LEU A 553 -12.60 5.12 4.45
CA LEU A 553 -12.78 6.19 5.43
C LEU A 553 -13.18 7.52 4.78
N VAL A 554 -12.76 7.77 3.54
CA VAL A 554 -12.91 9.05 2.85
C VAL A 554 -13.71 8.84 1.55
N PRO A 555 -15.05 8.75 1.62
CA PRO A 555 -15.89 8.63 0.42
C PRO A 555 -16.00 9.94 -0.35
N THR A 556 -15.76 11.08 0.30
CA THR A 556 -15.77 12.41 -0.32
C THR A 556 -14.38 13.03 -0.15
N PRO A 557 -13.64 13.32 -1.25
CA PRO A 557 -12.24 13.71 -1.18
C PRO A 557 -11.96 14.95 -0.32
N ARG A 558 -12.89 15.91 -0.21
CA ARG A 558 -12.71 17.11 0.64
C ARG A 558 -12.85 16.82 2.13
N CYS A 559 -13.70 15.88 2.52
CA CYS A 559 -13.94 15.55 3.92
C CYS A 559 -13.01 14.43 4.40
N HIS A 560 -11.70 14.66 4.39
CA HIS A 560 -10.69 13.63 4.68
C HIS A 560 -10.04 13.74 6.07
N PHE A 561 -10.62 14.51 6.99
CA PHE A 561 -10.11 14.65 8.36
C PHE A 561 -10.71 13.59 9.29
N LEU A 562 -9.85 12.72 9.80
CA LEU A 562 -10.21 11.56 10.60
C LEU A 562 -9.99 11.82 12.09
N GLN A 563 -11.01 11.54 12.88
CA GLN A 563 -10.95 11.52 14.33
C GLN A 563 -10.49 10.15 14.83
N THR A 564 -9.65 10.15 15.86
CA THR A 564 -9.18 8.92 16.51
C THR A 564 -9.84 8.73 17.87
N SER A 565 -10.13 7.48 18.21
CA SER A 565 -10.48 7.06 19.56
C SER A 565 -9.81 5.73 19.86
N TYR A 566 -9.31 5.54 21.07
CA TYR A 566 -8.59 4.32 21.43
C TYR A 566 -9.03 3.79 22.80
N THR A 567 -8.98 2.47 22.98
CA THR A 567 -9.30 1.84 24.26
C THR A 567 -8.71 0.42 24.35
N PRO A 568 -8.31 -0.06 25.54
CA PRO A 568 -8.17 0.70 26.77
C PRO A 568 -6.88 1.53 26.79
N PHE A 569 -6.92 2.70 27.42
CA PHE A 569 -5.70 3.31 27.94
C PHE A 569 -5.45 2.74 29.33
N THR A 570 -4.29 2.14 29.54
CA THR A 570 -3.86 1.65 30.85
C THR A 570 -2.53 2.30 31.18
N GLY A 571 -2.46 3.04 32.28
CA GLY A 571 -1.18 3.44 32.84
C GLY A 571 -0.47 2.25 33.49
N ASP A 572 0.86 2.28 33.52
CA ASP A 572 1.69 1.25 34.15
C ASP A 572 1.42 1.12 35.66
N ASN A 573 0.91 2.18 36.30
CA ASN A 573 0.67 2.25 37.74
C ASN A 573 -0.68 1.65 38.22
N VAL A 574 -1.49 1.05 37.33
CA VAL A 574 -2.82 0.54 37.71
C VAL A 574 -2.73 -0.91 38.23
N GLU A 575 -2.01 -1.11 39.34
CA GLU A 575 -2.03 -2.36 40.11
C GLU A 575 -3.34 -2.54 40.91
N ALA A 576 -4.09 -1.46 41.17
CA ALA A 576 -5.18 -1.50 42.15
C ALA A 576 -6.60 -1.73 41.59
N ALA A 577 -6.83 -1.70 40.26
CA ALA A 577 -8.19 -1.68 39.69
C ALA A 577 -8.59 -2.88 38.81
N ARG A 578 -7.81 -3.97 38.78
CA ARG A 578 -8.09 -5.12 37.90
C ARG A 578 -8.50 -6.39 38.67
N THR A 579 -9.59 -6.31 39.42
CA THR A 579 -10.51 -7.46 39.49
C THR A 579 -11.14 -7.60 38.09
N VAL A 580 -10.58 -8.53 37.32
CA VAL A 580 -10.77 -8.72 35.87
C VAL A 580 -12.26 -8.92 35.50
N ARG A 581 -12.93 -7.86 35.06
CA ARG A 581 -13.98 -8.02 34.04
C ARG A 581 -13.26 -8.33 32.73
N LYS A 582 -13.46 -9.53 32.19
CA LYS A 582 -13.05 -9.89 30.83
C LYS A 582 -13.60 -8.82 29.88
N THR A 583 -12.74 -7.95 29.34
CA THR A 583 -13.16 -6.90 28.40
C THR A 583 -13.49 -7.59 27.08
N THR A 584 -14.75 -7.52 26.67
CA THR A 584 -15.22 -8.15 25.43
C THR A 584 -15.05 -7.23 24.22
N VAL A 585 -15.09 -7.78 23.00
CA VAL A 585 -15.12 -6.99 21.75
C VAL A 585 -16.25 -5.95 21.78
N LEU A 586 -17.42 -6.33 22.30
CA LEU A 586 -18.55 -5.42 22.48
C LEU A 586 -18.25 -4.27 23.44
N ASP A 587 -17.50 -4.52 24.52
CA ASP A 587 -17.09 -3.46 25.44
C ASP A 587 -16.12 -2.49 24.76
N VAL A 588 -15.15 -3.00 23.99
CA VAL A 588 -14.19 -2.19 23.23
C VAL A 588 -14.92 -1.31 22.22
N MET A 589 -15.72 -1.90 21.31
CA MET A 589 -16.42 -1.13 20.28
C MET A 589 -17.39 -0.09 20.86
N ARG A 590 -18.05 -0.39 21.98
CA ARG A 590 -18.91 0.58 22.67
C ARG A 590 -18.10 1.73 23.28
N ARG A 591 -16.95 1.42 23.88
CA ARG A 591 -16.05 2.43 24.47
C ARG A 591 -15.47 3.33 23.39
N LEU A 592 -15.14 2.80 22.21
CA LEU A 592 -14.64 3.59 21.07
C LEU A 592 -15.59 4.71 20.64
N LEU A 593 -16.91 4.51 20.75
CA LEU A 593 -17.90 5.56 20.44
C LEU A 593 -18.05 6.63 21.53
N GLN A 594 -17.53 6.38 22.75
CA GLN A 594 -17.69 7.30 23.88
C GLN A 594 -16.82 8.55 23.72
N PRO A 595 -17.38 9.76 23.95
CA PRO A 595 -16.63 11.02 23.81
C PRO A 595 -15.32 11.07 24.63
N LYS A 596 -15.31 10.45 25.82
CA LYS A 596 -14.13 10.44 26.70
C LYS A 596 -12.89 9.75 26.13
N ASN A 597 -13.07 8.85 25.16
CA ASN A 597 -11.96 8.11 24.53
C ASN A 597 -11.52 8.75 23.20
N ARG A 598 -12.21 9.81 22.75
CA ARG A 598 -11.86 10.54 21.51
C ARG A 598 -10.69 11.46 21.77
N MET A 599 -9.71 11.40 20.87
CA MET A 599 -8.50 12.22 20.91
C MET A 599 -8.67 13.55 20.16
N VAL A 600 -9.90 13.98 19.95
CA VAL A 600 -10.23 15.27 19.33
C VAL A 600 -11.33 15.95 20.14
N SER A 601 -11.11 17.21 20.55
CA SER A 601 -12.09 17.97 21.32
C SER A 601 -13.13 18.61 20.41
N VAL A 602 -14.10 17.82 19.96
CA VAL A 602 -15.24 18.31 19.15
C VAL A 602 -16.48 18.56 20.00
N SER A 603 -17.27 19.56 19.61
CA SER A 603 -18.57 19.86 20.24
C SER A 603 -19.67 19.63 19.23
N PRO A 604 -20.00 18.35 18.92
CA PRO A 604 -20.89 18.02 17.81
C PRO A 604 -22.26 18.67 17.99
N GLY A 605 -22.80 19.21 16.89
CA GLY A 605 -24.15 19.76 16.85
C GLY A 605 -25.19 18.64 16.88
N LYS A 606 -26.47 19.02 16.95
CA LYS A 606 -27.59 18.07 16.95
C LYS A 606 -27.63 17.21 15.66
N ASN A 607 -27.20 17.78 14.54
CA ASN A 607 -27.22 17.14 13.22
C ASN A 607 -25.89 16.47 12.85
N SER A 608 -24.86 16.60 13.70
CA SER A 608 -23.56 16.03 13.38
C SER A 608 -23.60 14.51 13.35
N CYS A 609 -22.95 13.95 12.33
CA CYS A 609 -23.06 12.55 11.99
C CYS A 609 -21.72 11.97 11.54
N TYR A 610 -21.64 10.63 11.55
CA TYR A 610 -20.54 9.86 10.98
C TYR A 610 -20.75 9.68 9.49
N ILE A 611 -19.73 10.02 8.71
CA ILE A 611 -19.62 9.66 7.30
C ILE A 611 -19.18 8.19 7.21
N SER A 612 -18.16 7.81 7.97
CA SER A 612 -17.60 6.46 7.99
C SER A 612 -16.90 6.16 9.32
N ILE A 613 -16.78 4.87 9.65
CA ILE A 613 -16.04 4.38 10.81
C ILE A 613 -15.25 3.12 10.42
N LEU A 614 -13.96 3.08 10.74
CA LEU A 614 -13.12 1.88 10.74
C LEU A 614 -12.68 1.58 12.17
N ASN A 615 -13.07 0.42 12.70
CA ASN A 615 -12.55 -0.09 13.96
C ASN A 615 -11.47 -1.14 13.71
N ILE A 616 -10.25 -0.88 14.17
CA ILE A 616 -9.16 -1.86 14.19
C ILE A 616 -9.17 -2.50 15.58
N ILE A 617 -9.61 -3.76 15.67
CA ILE A 617 -9.65 -4.53 16.90
C ILE A 617 -8.41 -5.42 16.95
N MET A 618 -7.62 -5.26 18.01
CA MET A 618 -6.34 -5.95 18.18
C MET A 618 -6.44 -6.95 19.33
N GLY A 619 -5.95 -8.16 19.09
CA GLY A 619 -5.87 -9.23 20.08
C GLY A 619 -6.80 -10.41 19.79
N GLU A 620 -7.13 -11.20 20.82
CA GLU A 620 -7.97 -12.39 20.66
C GLU A 620 -9.45 -12.02 20.53
N ALA A 621 -9.93 -11.87 19.29
CA ALA A 621 -11.33 -11.58 18.97
C ALA A 621 -11.94 -12.65 18.05
N ASP A 622 -13.09 -13.19 18.44
CA ASP A 622 -13.89 -14.07 17.58
C ASP A 622 -14.69 -13.23 16.56
N PRO A 623 -14.62 -13.52 15.24
CA PRO A 623 -15.42 -12.83 14.22
C PRO A 623 -16.93 -12.81 14.51
N THR A 624 -17.45 -13.85 15.17
CA THR A 624 -18.86 -13.95 15.58
C THR A 624 -19.23 -12.86 16.60
N ASP A 625 -18.31 -12.55 17.52
CA ASP A 625 -18.51 -11.52 18.54
C ASP A 625 -18.43 -10.12 17.95
N VAL A 626 -17.61 -9.92 16.91
CA VAL A 626 -17.61 -8.68 16.11
C VAL A 626 -18.97 -8.45 15.47
N HIS A 627 -19.52 -9.47 14.79
CA HIS A 627 -20.82 -9.36 14.13
C HIS A 627 -21.95 -9.03 15.13
N LYS A 628 -22.00 -9.73 16.27
CA LYS A 628 -22.95 -9.43 17.35
C LYS A 628 -22.78 -8.01 17.90
N SER A 629 -21.54 -7.53 17.99
CA SER A 629 -21.23 -6.19 18.49
C SER A 629 -21.71 -5.10 17.54
N LEU A 630 -21.51 -5.29 16.23
CA LEU A 630 -22.01 -4.40 15.19
C LEU A 630 -23.54 -4.31 15.20
N LEU A 631 -24.23 -5.46 15.28
CA LEU A 631 -25.70 -5.51 15.37
C LEU A 631 -26.19 -4.70 16.57
N ARG A 632 -25.58 -4.88 17.74
CA ARG A 632 -26.00 -4.19 18.97
C ARG A 632 -25.72 -2.68 18.93
N ILE A 633 -24.66 -2.24 18.26
CA ILE A 633 -24.37 -0.81 18.03
C ILE A 633 -25.45 -0.19 17.14
N ARG A 634 -25.86 -0.90 16.07
CA ARG A 634 -26.93 -0.47 15.16
C ARG A 634 -28.29 -0.41 15.85
N GLU A 635 -28.69 -1.46 16.56
CA GLU A 635 -29.98 -1.54 17.28
C GLU A 635 -30.13 -0.42 18.33
N ARG A 636 -29.03 -0.11 19.04
CA ARG A 636 -29.02 0.94 20.07
C ARG A 636 -28.85 2.35 19.52
N ARG A 637 -28.67 2.51 18.21
CA ARG A 637 -28.42 3.80 17.54
C ARG A 637 -27.37 4.64 18.27
N LEU A 638 -26.25 4.00 18.64
CA LEU A 638 -25.16 4.69 19.37
C LEU A 638 -24.36 5.66 18.49
N ALA A 639 -24.55 5.59 17.18
CA ALA A 639 -23.93 6.44 16.18
C ALA A 639 -24.99 6.88 15.16
N THR A 640 -25.01 8.18 14.87
CA THR A 640 -25.83 8.78 13.81
C THR A 640 -24.99 8.86 12.55
N PHE A 641 -25.47 8.37 11.42
CA PHE A 641 -24.75 8.39 10.14
C PHE A 641 -25.34 9.44 9.19
N ILE A 642 -24.56 9.78 8.17
CA ILE A 642 -25.01 10.61 7.05
C ILE A 642 -26.34 10.13 6.48
N PRO A 643 -27.24 11.05 6.07
CA PRO A 643 -28.58 10.67 5.61
C PRO A 643 -28.64 10.28 4.13
N TRP A 644 -27.62 10.65 3.34
CA TRP A 644 -27.56 10.45 1.88
C TRP A 644 -26.85 9.15 1.47
N GLY A 645 -26.38 8.34 2.43
CA GLY A 645 -25.63 7.11 2.16
C GLY A 645 -25.85 6.03 3.22
N PRO A 646 -25.44 4.78 2.95
CA PRO A 646 -25.55 3.71 3.94
C PRO A 646 -24.57 3.92 5.11
N ALA A 647 -24.96 3.45 6.29
CA ALA A 647 -24.10 3.49 7.48
C ALA A 647 -22.84 2.61 7.29
N SER A 648 -21.69 3.25 7.08
CA SER A 648 -20.40 2.59 6.89
C SER A 648 -19.69 2.37 8.24
N ILE A 649 -19.77 1.13 8.76
CA ILE A 649 -18.96 0.67 9.90
C ILE A 649 -18.18 -0.55 9.45
N GLN A 650 -16.87 -0.40 9.34
CA GLN A 650 -15.95 -1.47 9.01
C GLN A 650 -15.17 -1.90 10.25
N VAL A 651 -14.80 -3.17 10.29
CA VAL A 651 -14.01 -3.73 11.38
C VAL A 651 -12.87 -4.54 10.80
N ALA A 652 -11.64 -4.13 11.08
CA ALA A 652 -10.44 -4.90 10.79
C ALA A 652 -10.02 -5.64 12.07
N LEU A 653 -9.81 -6.95 11.96
CA LEU A 653 -9.23 -7.76 13.02
C LEU A 653 -7.73 -7.89 12.78
N SER A 654 -6.93 -7.56 13.79
CA SER A 654 -5.49 -7.78 13.77
C SER A 654 -5.04 -8.54 15.00
N ARG A 655 -3.96 -9.31 14.86
CA ARG A 655 -3.24 -9.87 16.00
C ARG A 655 -2.41 -8.76 16.65
N THR A 656 -2.25 -8.84 17.97
CA THR A 656 -1.25 -8.05 18.68
C THR A 656 0.13 -8.62 18.42
N SER A 657 1.18 -7.78 18.51
CA SER A 657 2.55 -8.27 18.48
C SER A 657 2.76 -9.40 19.49
N PRO A 658 3.39 -10.52 19.10
CA PRO A 658 3.74 -11.60 20.01
C PRO A 658 4.89 -11.23 20.96
N TYR A 659 5.61 -10.14 20.70
CA TYR A 659 6.82 -9.75 21.45
C TYR A 659 6.51 -8.79 22.60
N THR A 660 5.39 -8.08 22.53
CA THR A 660 4.96 -7.11 23.54
C THR A 660 3.93 -7.69 24.52
N THR A 661 3.80 -9.03 24.58
CA THR A 661 2.87 -9.70 25.50
C THR A 661 3.50 -9.83 26.88
N GLY A 662 3.05 -9.01 27.82
CA GLY A 662 3.36 -9.10 29.25
C GLY A 662 2.11 -9.21 30.11
N PRO A 663 2.23 -9.34 31.44
CA PRO A 663 1.11 -9.46 32.37
C PRO A 663 0.16 -8.23 32.35
N HIS A 664 0.60 -7.10 31.82
CA HIS A 664 -0.18 -5.86 31.73
C HIS A 664 -0.86 -5.66 30.37
N THR A 665 -0.49 -6.43 29.33
CA THR A 665 -1.00 -6.28 27.96
C THR A 665 -2.49 -6.60 27.91
N PRO A 666 -3.34 -5.68 27.41
CA PRO A 666 -4.78 -5.94 27.31
C PRO A 666 -5.04 -7.07 26.31
N ARG A 667 -5.89 -8.03 26.70
CA ARG A 667 -6.29 -9.15 25.84
C ARG A 667 -6.94 -8.70 24.53
N VAL A 668 -7.70 -7.60 24.60
CA VAL A 668 -8.34 -6.96 23.45
C VAL A 668 -8.20 -5.44 23.61
N SER A 669 -7.69 -4.79 22.58
CA SER A 669 -7.71 -3.33 22.42
C SER A 669 -8.38 -2.97 21.10
N GLY A 670 -8.69 -1.69 20.93
CA GLY A 670 -9.26 -1.19 19.70
C GLY A 670 -8.87 0.25 19.43
N LEU A 671 -8.72 0.55 18.15
CA LEU A 671 -8.64 1.89 17.60
C LEU A 671 -9.86 2.12 16.72
N MET A 672 -10.46 3.30 16.80
CA MET A 672 -11.45 3.79 15.86
C MET A 672 -10.85 4.95 15.08
N LEU A 673 -10.85 4.82 13.76
CA LEU A 673 -10.72 5.93 12.81
C LEU A 673 -12.13 6.28 12.34
N ALA A 674 -12.54 7.52 12.55
CA ALA A 674 -13.89 7.96 12.22
C ALA A 674 -13.87 9.26 11.43
N ASN A 675 -14.56 9.27 10.29
CA ASN A 675 -14.87 10.48 9.57
C ASN A 675 -16.20 11.02 10.09
N HIS A 676 -16.18 12.15 10.78
CA HIS A 676 -17.34 12.67 11.51
C HIS A 676 -17.44 14.20 11.36
N THR A 677 -18.60 14.69 10.91
CA THR A 677 -18.83 16.09 10.53
C THR A 677 -18.54 17.10 11.64
N GLY A 678 -18.73 16.67 12.90
CA GLY A 678 -18.38 17.46 14.09
C GLY A 678 -16.92 17.95 14.15
N ILE A 679 -16.00 17.44 13.32
CA ILE A 679 -14.64 17.98 13.18
C ILE A 679 -14.65 19.46 12.72
N ALA A 680 -15.67 19.88 11.97
CA ALA A 680 -15.83 21.28 11.53
C ALA A 680 -15.85 22.28 12.70
N THR A 681 -16.29 21.84 13.89
CA THR A 681 -16.28 22.68 15.10
C THR A 681 -14.87 23.05 15.58
N LEU A 682 -13.89 22.17 15.34
CA LEU A 682 -12.47 22.45 15.62
C LEU A 682 -11.94 23.51 14.66
N PHE A 683 -12.23 23.39 13.36
CA PHE A 683 -11.80 24.35 12.35
C PHE A 683 -12.43 25.73 12.59
N ARG A 684 -13.73 25.76 12.92
CA ARG A 684 -14.44 26.99 13.25
C ARG A 684 -13.82 27.73 14.44
N ARG A 685 -13.34 27.01 15.46
CA ARG A 685 -12.61 27.62 16.58
C ARG A 685 -11.28 28.23 16.15
N ILE A 686 -10.52 27.54 15.29
CA ILE A 686 -9.25 28.06 14.76
C ILE A 686 -9.49 29.33 13.95
N VAL A 687 -10.49 29.33 13.06
CA VAL A 687 -10.88 30.53 12.29
C VAL A 687 -11.31 31.68 13.21
N ALA A 688 -12.10 31.41 14.24
CA ALA A 688 -12.52 32.46 15.20
C ALA A 688 -11.34 33.06 15.98
N GLN A 689 -10.36 32.24 16.36
CA GLN A 689 -9.12 32.71 16.99
C GLN A 689 -8.28 33.55 16.04
N TYR A 690 -8.15 33.10 14.77
CA TYR A 690 -7.50 33.86 13.71
C TYR A 690 -8.18 35.22 13.50
N ASP A 691 -9.50 35.26 13.33
CA ASP A 691 -10.27 36.49 13.08
C ASP A 691 -10.08 37.51 14.21
N LYS A 692 -10.00 37.04 15.47
CA LYS A 692 -9.74 37.89 16.63
C LYS A 692 -8.36 38.54 16.58
N LEU A 693 -7.33 37.82 16.15
CA LEU A 693 -5.97 38.38 15.98
C LEU A 693 -5.90 39.30 14.75
N ARG A 694 -6.48 38.85 13.63
CA ARG A 694 -6.46 39.56 12.35
C ARG A 694 -7.19 40.90 12.41
N LYS A 695 -8.34 40.97 13.10
CA LYS A 695 -9.09 42.22 13.32
C LYS A 695 -8.26 43.31 14.01
N ARG A 696 -7.25 42.92 14.78
CA ARG A 696 -6.32 43.83 15.49
C ARG A 696 -4.99 44.00 14.77
N ASN A 697 -4.78 43.33 13.64
CA ASN A 697 -3.49 43.22 12.96
C ASN A 697 -2.36 42.80 13.90
N ALA A 698 -2.68 41.95 14.90
CA ALA A 698 -1.73 41.55 15.93
C ALA A 698 -0.70 40.57 15.36
N PHE A 699 0.58 40.77 15.72
CA PHE A 699 1.70 39.86 15.44
C PHE A 699 1.99 39.59 13.94
N LEU A 700 1.58 40.48 13.03
CA LEU A 700 1.75 40.28 11.58
C LEU A 700 3.14 40.62 11.03
N LYS A 701 3.91 41.47 11.72
CA LYS A 701 5.19 41.99 11.22
C LYS A 701 6.16 40.88 10.78
N GLY A 702 6.28 39.82 11.58
CA GLY A 702 7.15 38.69 11.26
C GLY A 702 6.71 37.89 10.03
N TYR A 703 5.43 37.90 9.66
CA TYR A 703 4.93 37.26 8.44
C TYR A 703 5.24 38.12 7.22
N GLN A 704 5.01 39.43 7.31
CA GLN A 704 5.21 40.40 6.22
C GLN A 704 6.67 40.51 5.74
N GLU A 705 7.63 40.13 6.58
CA GLU A 705 9.06 40.12 6.22
C GLU A 705 9.44 38.92 5.32
N GLN A 706 8.56 37.92 5.20
CA GLN A 706 8.79 36.66 4.49
C GLN A 706 8.16 36.67 3.09
N GLU A 707 8.74 35.87 2.18
CA GLU A 707 8.45 35.90 0.75
C GLU A 707 6.94 35.75 0.41
N PRO A 708 6.20 34.77 0.98
CA PRO A 708 4.78 34.55 0.66
C PRO A 708 3.84 35.71 1.04
N PHE A 709 4.32 36.68 1.81
CA PHE A 709 3.54 37.83 2.30
C PHE A 709 4.14 39.18 1.89
N ARG A 710 5.17 39.21 1.04
CA ARG A 710 5.80 40.47 0.57
C ARG A 710 4.83 41.34 -0.22
N ASP A 711 3.99 40.72 -1.04
CA ASP A 711 3.03 41.41 -1.90
C ASP A 711 1.67 41.66 -1.24
N GLY A 712 1.52 41.29 0.04
CA GLY A 712 0.32 41.53 0.83
C GLY A 712 -0.07 40.37 1.73
N LEU A 713 -1.24 40.49 2.37
CA LEU A 713 -1.76 39.49 3.32
C LEU A 713 -2.80 38.55 2.69
N GLY A 714 -2.93 38.56 1.35
CA GLY A 714 -3.97 37.80 0.63
C GLY A 714 -3.88 36.28 0.80
N GLU A 715 -2.69 35.77 1.13
CA GLU A 715 -2.49 34.35 1.46
C GLU A 715 -3.30 33.93 2.69
N PHE A 716 -3.48 34.82 3.67
CA PHE A 716 -4.35 34.56 4.82
C PHE A 716 -5.83 34.56 4.44
N ASP A 717 -6.24 35.47 3.55
CA ASP A 717 -7.64 35.60 3.14
C ASP A 717 -8.05 34.36 2.33
N THR A 718 -7.18 33.90 1.43
CA THR A 718 -7.35 32.64 0.67
C THR A 718 -7.39 31.44 1.61
N ALA A 719 -6.49 31.36 2.60
CA ALA A 719 -6.50 30.28 3.57
C ALA A 719 -7.79 30.26 4.42
N ARG A 720 -8.29 31.44 4.79
CA ARG A 720 -9.55 31.56 5.50
C ARG A 720 -10.74 31.08 4.66
N GLU A 721 -10.80 31.47 3.38
CA GLU A 721 -11.84 31.06 2.44
C GLU A 721 -11.86 29.54 2.28
N VAL A 722 -10.73 28.91 1.94
CA VAL A 722 -10.62 27.45 1.78
C VAL A 722 -11.07 26.69 3.04
N VAL A 723 -10.68 27.17 4.22
CA VAL A 723 -11.07 26.53 5.49
C VAL A 723 -12.55 26.76 5.81
N MET A 724 -13.13 27.91 5.47
CA MET A 724 -14.56 28.17 5.61
C MET A 724 -15.39 27.33 4.63
N ASP A 725 -14.93 27.13 3.40
CA ASP A 725 -15.57 26.25 2.43
C ASP A 725 -15.51 24.79 2.88
N LEU A 726 -14.39 24.36 3.48
CA LEU A 726 -14.30 23.04 4.09
C LEU A 726 -15.31 22.88 5.24
N ILE A 727 -15.47 23.90 6.08
CA ILE A 727 -16.48 23.91 7.14
C ILE A 727 -17.88 23.79 6.52
N GLY A 728 -18.18 24.56 5.47
CA GLY A 728 -19.44 24.49 4.74
C GLY A 728 -19.71 23.10 4.18
N GLU A 729 -18.72 22.50 3.52
CA GLU A 729 -18.80 21.13 2.97
C GLU A 729 -19.18 20.10 4.05
N TYR A 730 -18.57 20.17 5.25
CA TYR A 730 -18.92 19.29 6.35
C TYR A 730 -20.34 19.52 6.88
N GLU A 731 -20.84 20.76 6.86
CA GLU A 731 -22.21 21.10 7.27
C GLU A 731 -23.24 20.69 6.20
N ASP A 732 -22.90 20.79 4.93
CA ASP A 732 -23.73 20.34 3.83
C ASP A 732 -23.82 18.81 3.80
N ALA A 733 -22.74 18.10 4.17
CA ALA A 733 -22.74 16.65 4.33
C ALA A 733 -23.70 16.15 5.43
N GLU A 734 -24.19 17.01 6.31
CA GLU A 734 -25.23 16.68 7.31
C GLU A 734 -26.65 16.65 6.70
N ARG A 735 -26.84 17.09 5.44
CA ARG A 735 -28.16 17.23 4.79
C ARG A 735 -28.46 16.08 3.81
N GLU A 736 -29.74 15.75 3.66
CA GLU A 736 -30.21 14.69 2.73
C GLU A 736 -29.88 14.98 1.26
N ASN A 737 -29.84 16.25 0.86
CA ASN A 737 -29.62 16.68 -0.52
C ASN A 737 -28.13 16.91 -0.87
N TYR A 738 -27.19 16.50 -0.01
CA TYR A 738 -25.76 16.72 -0.21
C TYR A 738 -25.23 16.23 -1.58
N LEU A 739 -25.69 15.07 -2.06
CA LEU A 739 -25.29 14.53 -3.37
C LEU A 739 -26.02 15.18 -4.57
N ASN A 740 -26.99 16.07 -4.32
CA ASN A 740 -27.96 16.52 -5.34
C ASN A 740 -27.85 18.02 -5.72
N GLY A 741 -26.83 18.77 -5.30
CA GLY A 741 -26.80 20.23 -5.53
C GLY A 741 -26.21 20.66 -6.88
N ASP A 742 -27.02 21.05 -7.87
CA ASP A 742 -27.48 22.44 -8.08
C ASP A 742 -28.30 22.60 -9.39
N ASP A 743 -29.56 23.03 -9.23
CA ASP A 743 -30.46 23.55 -10.26
C ASP A 743 -31.09 24.80 -9.60
N GLY A 744 -30.37 25.94 -9.61
CA GLY A 744 -30.84 27.11 -8.86
C GLY A 744 -29.94 28.34 -8.68
N GLY A 745 -29.39 28.92 -9.76
CA GLY A 745 -29.34 30.39 -9.92
C GLY A 745 -27.98 31.08 -10.10
N GLU A 746 -27.64 31.43 -11.34
CA GLU A 746 -27.55 32.83 -11.81
C GLU A 746 -27.36 32.88 -13.35
N GLU A 747 -28.34 33.49 -14.04
CA GLU A 747 -28.19 33.98 -15.41
C GLU A 747 -27.22 35.17 -15.42
N GLY A 748 -26.16 35.15 -16.23
CA GLY A 748 -25.34 36.35 -16.43
C GLY A 748 -23.95 36.18 -17.06
N SER A 749 -23.91 35.90 -18.36
CA SER A 749 -22.83 36.26 -19.32
C SER A 749 -21.37 35.86 -19.05
N GLY A 750 -20.81 35.00 -19.91
CA GLY A 750 -19.36 34.85 -20.05
C GLY A 750 -18.93 33.55 -20.72
N MET A 751 -19.11 33.47 -22.04
CA MET A 751 -18.72 32.34 -22.89
C MET A 751 -17.18 32.25 -23.02
N ASP A 752 -16.57 31.10 -22.73
CA ASP A 752 -15.42 30.59 -23.51
C ASP A 752 -15.40 29.04 -23.48
N PRO A 753 -15.34 28.36 -24.64
CA PRO A 753 -15.65 26.95 -24.78
C PRO A 753 -14.38 26.10 -24.77
N ARG A 754 -14.47 24.89 -24.22
CA ARG A 754 -13.73 23.72 -24.70
C ARG A 754 -14.23 22.48 -23.98
N VAL A 755 -15.03 21.72 -24.71
CA VAL A 755 -15.16 20.25 -24.75
C VAL A 755 -16.64 19.93 -24.91
N ASP A 756 -17.06 19.83 -26.17
CA ASP A 756 -18.30 19.21 -26.61
C ASP A 756 -18.10 17.69 -26.61
N PRO A 757 -18.92 16.89 -25.92
CA PRO A 757 -18.94 15.45 -26.08
C PRO A 757 -20.29 14.99 -26.61
N THR A 758 -20.58 15.10 -27.91
CA THR A 758 -21.50 14.14 -28.57
C THR A 758 -21.34 14.11 -30.10
N SER A 759 -20.86 12.97 -30.62
CA SER A 759 -21.19 12.51 -31.97
C SER A 759 -21.03 10.99 -32.05
N THR A 760 -22.09 10.30 -31.64
CA THR A 760 -22.63 9.07 -32.24
C THR A 760 -21.87 8.45 -33.44
N ARG A 761 -21.29 7.27 -33.24
CA ARG A 761 -21.65 6.03 -33.96
C ARG A 761 -20.99 4.80 -33.34
#